data_AF-A0A7V4YRQ2-F1
#
_entry.id   AF-A0A7V4YRQ2-F1
#
_cell.length_a   1.000
_cell.length_b   1.000
_cell.length_c   1.000
_cell.angle_alpha   90.00
_cell.angle_beta   90.00
_cell.angle_gamma   90.00
#
_symmetry.space_group_name_H-M   'P 1'
#
loop_
_entity.id
_entity.type
_entity.pdbx_description
1 polymer ?
#
loop_
_entity_poly.entity_id
_entity_poly.type
_entity_poly.pdbx_seq_one_letter_code
_entity_poly.pdbx_strand_id
1 'polypeptide(L)'
;MEIESLSYRAFKWFIEERVKEILNSKLYTNHKIKSVQIYPPPYTIKEIIERGDTLFYEISVEFEDKKSQNFLLTGPLKDGTFIVNGNLLIFQNELKDEEGIYFIKKRGKERMEEAEEWENIEEQEARSEIWYHVKIVTDNFKDLKIEKEKGEKKIRIEKNTFDLESIEEIEKEIKKEIEKRALMFSEKTMQKINHALGLGNIKSTSSLDRRHIERIMSILKTEDEKFFKEENPSDISSKRIFHFGCFLENSAREFLKEFKERERKQLFSGSDDNVLIAFYLFSFLNEKIQEEILEKGIKSFTFLFPLNPLNVLSSAYHIQRYYGKNQEQLPKKFRDISESHKWILCSYETPESKLIGLSLHLLPDIEIDFNTHKPIPSPDKRILGAGASLIPFINFNDGVRISMASKNMKQVLPLEKPEAPYIKTGAELEIHKFIEPALIDKYFRDFFDKNSQEYIFGVNALVAYMPFRGHNFDDAIVISESFSKRCAVIKYKEYKEKVNSTLYEIKKNEKVKKGEYIKKGDKLWSVIYKTWQEVSKEEKAEDDGEVIIAEKYSDCLIESIYVQTRKTHILHVGDKLMNRHANKGVIGRILKDEEMPHLPDGTPVDVILNPMGIITRMNIGQLLETHFGFVHWFYNKYRDSDFKEKKKIEEFINKYQTVGSIFEASES
;
A
#
# COMPACT_ATOMS: atom_id res chain seq x y z
N MET A 1 -14.78 -17.29 -0.42
CA MET A 1 -13.62 -17.27 0.50
C MET A 1 -13.00 -15.88 0.38
N GLU A 2 -12.90 -15.18 1.49
CA GLU A 2 -12.20 -13.89 1.59
C GLU A 2 -10.69 -14.11 1.45
N ILE A 3 -9.98 -13.18 0.82
CA ILE A 3 -8.53 -13.27 0.59
C ILE A 3 -7.82 -12.36 1.59
N GLU A 4 -6.86 -12.91 2.32
CA GLU A 4 -6.06 -12.18 3.30
C GLU A 4 -4.91 -11.41 2.64
N SER A 5 -4.81 -10.13 2.93
CA SER A 5 -3.70 -9.26 2.49
C SER A 5 -2.34 -9.73 3.01
N LEU A 6 -1.27 -9.23 2.40
CA LEU A 6 0.09 -9.45 2.88
C LEU A 6 0.28 -9.01 4.34
N SER A 7 -0.16 -7.80 4.68
CA SER A 7 -0.01 -7.25 6.04
C SER A 7 -0.70 -8.11 7.10
N TYR A 8 -1.90 -8.64 6.80
CA TYR A 8 -2.62 -9.53 7.71
C TYR A 8 -1.94 -10.88 7.86
N ARG A 9 -1.54 -11.52 6.76
CA ARG A 9 -0.79 -12.79 6.82
C ARG A 9 0.54 -12.64 7.57
N ALA A 10 1.24 -11.53 7.36
CA ALA A 10 2.48 -11.20 8.07
C ALA A 10 2.26 -10.97 9.57
N PHE A 11 1.16 -10.31 9.94
CA PHE A 11 0.77 -10.13 11.34
C PHE A 11 0.49 -11.47 12.02
N LYS A 12 -0.29 -12.34 11.36
CA LYS A 12 -0.61 -13.68 11.85
C LYS A 12 0.65 -14.53 12.04
N TRP A 13 1.52 -14.56 11.03
CA TRP A 13 2.81 -15.24 11.11
C TRP A 13 3.66 -14.77 12.31
N PHE A 14 3.75 -13.45 12.51
CA PHE A 14 4.52 -12.91 13.64
C PHE A 14 3.94 -13.37 14.99
N ILE A 15 2.62 -13.28 15.17
CA ILE A 15 1.96 -13.61 16.44
C ILE A 15 1.91 -15.11 16.72
N GLU A 16 1.51 -15.92 15.76
CA GLU A 16 1.29 -17.36 15.96
C GLU A 16 2.61 -18.15 15.98
N GLU A 17 3.61 -17.74 15.19
CA GLU A 17 4.88 -18.46 15.07
C GLU A 17 6.03 -17.75 15.80
N ARG A 18 6.29 -16.47 15.45
CA ARG A 18 7.53 -15.81 15.89
C ARG A 18 7.53 -15.35 17.32
N VAL A 19 6.41 -14.85 17.87
CA VAL A 19 6.32 -14.45 19.28
C VAL A 19 6.70 -15.62 20.19
N LYS A 20 6.21 -16.83 19.88
CA LYS A 20 6.55 -18.05 20.61
C LYS A 20 8.05 -18.34 20.56
N GLU A 21 8.68 -18.27 19.38
CA GLU A 21 10.12 -18.49 19.24
C GLU A 21 10.96 -17.43 19.97
N ILE A 22 10.59 -16.17 19.80
CA ILE A 22 11.28 -15.02 20.37
C ILE A 22 11.28 -15.09 21.90
N LEU A 23 10.12 -15.32 22.51
CA LEU A 23 9.98 -15.45 23.95
C LEU A 23 10.67 -16.74 24.43
N ASN A 24 10.40 -17.91 23.83
CA ASN A 24 11.01 -19.17 24.28
C ASN A 24 12.54 -19.22 24.11
N SER A 25 13.13 -18.47 23.17
CA SER A 25 14.59 -18.44 22.95
C SER A 25 15.38 -17.74 24.07
N LYS A 26 14.72 -16.91 24.89
CA LYS A 26 15.37 -16.04 25.88
C LYS A 26 14.73 -16.06 27.27
N LEU A 27 13.56 -16.69 27.45
CA LEU A 27 12.98 -16.91 28.77
C LEU A 27 13.84 -17.91 29.57
N TYR A 28 14.25 -17.50 30.78
CA TYR A 28 15.13 -18.26 31.66
C TYR A 28 14.41 -19.34 32.51
N THR A 29 13.12 -19.60 32.27
CA THR A 29 12.26 -20.34 33.21
C THR A 29 11.50 -21.52 32.57
N ASN A 30 11.04 -22.45 33.43
CA ASN A 30 10.30 -23.67 33.10
C ASN A 30 8.87 -23.45 32.53
N HIS A 31 8.49 -22.23 32.13
CA HIS A 31 7.13 -21.90 31.66
C HIS A 31 7.19 -21.45 30.21
N LYS A 32 7.37 -22.40 29.28
CA LYS A 32 7.37 -22.09 27.86
C LYS A 32 5.96 -21.74 27.39
N ILE A 33 5.89 -20.95 26.32
CA ILE A 33 4.63 -20.66 25.65
C ILE A 33 4.21 -21.90 24.86
N LYS A 34 2.99 -22.38 25.15
CA LYS A 34 2.39 -23.52 24.47
C LYS A 34 1.77 -23.08 23.15
N SER A 35 0.90 -22.06 23.18
CA SER A 35 0.21 -21.53 22.01
C SER A 35 -0.06 -20.03 22.16
N VAL A 36 -0.22 -19.34 21.02
CA VAL A 36 -0.66 -17.95 20.94
C VAL A 36 -1.81 -17.90 19.93
N GLN A 37 -2.91 -17.23 20.30
CA GLN A 37 -4.09 -17.12 19.45
C GLN A 37 -4.55 -15.66 19.34
N ILE A 38 -5.03 -15.30 18.16
CA ILE A 38 -5.61 -13.98 17.87
C ILE A 38 -7.13 -14.09 17.96
N TYR A 39 -7.74 -13.28 18.81
CA TYR A 39 -9.19 -13.13 18.91
C TYR A 39 -9.64 -11.81 18.28
N PRO A 40 -10.83 -11.79 17.65
CA PRO A 40 -11.39 -10.59 17.06
C PRO A 40 -11.68 -9.52 18.14
N PRO A 41 -11.73 -8.24 17.76
CA PRO A 41 -12.06 -7.16 18.69
C PRO A 41 -13.46 -7.35 19.32
N PRO A 42 -13.68 -6.84 20.54
CA PRO A 42 -14.97 -6.96 21.23
C PRO A 42 -16.07 -6.07 20.64
N TYR A 43 -15.69 -5.00 19.93
CA TYR A 43 -16.60 -4.09 19.25
C TYR A 43 -16.60 -4.31 17.75
N THR A 44 -17.69 -3.96 17.09
CA THR A 44 -17.74 -4.01 15.63
C THR A 44 -16.80 -2.94 15.05
N ILE A 45 -16.17 -3.25 13.90
CA ILE A 45 -15.28 -2.32 13.19
C ILE A 45 -15.96 -0.97 12.93
N LYS A 46 -17.25 -0.99 12.59
CA LYS A 46 -18.06 0.21 12.37
C LYS A 46 -18.07 1.10 13.62
N GLU A 47 -18.40 0.54 14.79
CA GLU A 47 -18.44 1.28 16.05
C GLU A 47 -17.07 1.84 16.44
N ILE A 48 -15.99 1.09 16.24
CA ILE A 48 -14.62 1.55 16.52
C ILE A 48 -14.31 2.82 15.73
N ILE A 49 -14.67 2.83 14.43
CA ILE A 49 -14.43 3.99 13.57
C ILE A 49 -15.31 5.18 13.99
N GLU A 50 -16.58 4.95 14.29
CA GLU A 50 -17.53 6.02 14.69
C GLU A 50 -17.18 6.61 16.06
N ARG A 51 -16.66 5.80 16.99
CA ARG A 51 -16.18 6.28 18.30
C ARG A 51 -14.85 7.02 18.23
N GLY A 52 -14.12 6.88 17.12
CA GLY A 52 -12.75 7.39 17.01
C GLY A 52 -11.77 6.59 17.86
N ASP A 53 -11.97 5.27 17.95
CA ASP A 53 -11.10 4.36 18.70
C ASP A 53 -10.06 3.68 17.80
N THR A 54 -9.08 3.04 18.43
CA THR A 54 -8.07 2.21 17.77
C THR A 54 -8.50 0.75 17.83
N LEU A 55 -8.35 0.04 16.73
CA LEU A 55 -8.61 -1.39 16.67
C LEU A 55 -7.49 -2.15 17.40
N PHE A 56 -7.86 -2.88 18.44
CA PHE A 56 -6.98 -3.80 19.14
C PHE A 56 -7.48 -5.24 18.95
N TYR A 57 -6.54 -6.13 18.64
CA TYR A 57 -6.75 -7.57 18.71
C TYR A 57 -6.45 -8.05 20.13
N GLU A 58 -7.25 -9.00 20.61
CA GLU A 58 -6.99 -9.69 21.86
C GLU A 58 -6.10 -10.91 21.57
N ILE A 59 -4.87 -10.87 22.05
CA ILE A 59 -3.88 -11.93 21.88
C ILE A 59 -3.83 -12.76 23.15
N SER A 60 -4.32 -13.99 23.06
CA SER A 60 -4.25 -14.94 24.17
C SER A 60 -2.97 -15.75 24.08
N VAL A 61 -2.17 -15.70 25.15
CA VAL A 61 -0.95 -16.49 25.31
C VAL A 61 -1.21 -17.58 26.35
N GLU A 62 -1.14 -18.84 25.92
CA GLU A 62 -1.26 -20.01 26.78
C GLU A 62 0.14 -20.50 27.19
N PHE A 63 0.37 -20.59 28.50
CA PHE A 63 1.62 -21.09 29.08
C PHE A 63 1.51 -22.60 29.41
N GLU A 64 2.64 -23.30 29.47
CA GLU A 64 2.69 -24.75 29.75
C GLU A 64 2.06 -25.16 31.10
N ASP A 65 1.95 -24.24 32.07
CA ASP A 65 1.26 -24.42 33.35
C ASP A 65 -0.27 -24.27 33.26
N LYS A 66 -0.82 -24.15 32.03
CA LYS A 66 -2.25 -23.95 31.72
C LYS A 66 -2.84 -22.63 32.19
N LYS A 67 -2.01 -21.63 32.52
CA LYS A 67 -2.48 -20.24 32.65
C LYS A 67 -2.58 -19.61 31.27
N SER A 68 -3.64 -18.84 31.02
CA SER A 68 -3.82 -18.04 29.81
C SER A 68 -3.93 -16.58 30.20
N GLN A 69 -3.19 -15.70 29.52
CA GLN A 69 -3.30 -14.26 29.69
C GLN A 69 -3.59 -13.62 28.34
N ASN A 70 -4.48 -12.63 28.35
CA ASN A 70 -4.86 -11.88 27.17
C ASN A 70 -4.15 -10.52 27.17
N PHE A 71 -3.63 -10.14 26.00
CA PHE A 71 -2.94 -8.89 25.75
C PHE A 71 -3.60 -8.17 24.57
N LEU A 72 -3.42 -6.85 24.48
CA LEU A 72 -3.95 -6.06 23.38
C LEU A 72 -2.83 -5.66 22.43
N LEU A 73 -3.04 -5.82 21.14
CA LEU A 73 -2.10 -5.34 20.12
C LEU A 73 -2.83 -4.74 18.93
N THR A 74 -2.33 -3.61 18.45
CA THR A 74 -2.82 -2.97 17.23
C THR A 74 -2.41 -3.82 16.02
N GLY A 75 -3.36 -4.13 15.14
CA GLY A 75 -3.13 -4.96 13.96
C GLY A 75 -3.97 -4.54 12.76
N PRO A 76 -3.65 -5.05 11.56
CA PRO A 76 -4.43 -4.81 10.35
C PRO A 76 -5.71 -5.66 10.32
N LEU A 77 -6.72 -5.18 9.60
CA LEU A 77 -7.85 -5.95 9.09
C LEU A 77 -7.41 -6.91 7.99
N LYS A 78 -8.31 -7.79 7.53
CA LYS A 78 -7.98 -8.80 6.52
C LYS A 78 -7.53 -8.18 5.20
N ASP A 79 -8.11 -7.05 4.81
CA ASP A 79 -7.73 -6.28 3.62
C ASP A 79 -6.43 -5.48 3.78
N GLY A 80 -5.82 -5.50 4.97
CA GLY A 80 -4.53 -4.87 5.27
C GLY A 80 -4.63 -3.46 5.84
N THR A 81 -5.85 -2.92 5.98
CA THR A 81 -6.09 -1.60 6.58
C THR A 81 -5.94 -1.64 8.11
N PHE A 82 -5.38 -0.59 8.69
CA PHE A 82 -5.32 -0.39 10.13
C PHE A 82 -6.33 0.67 10.55
N ILE A 83 -6.93 0.53 11.74
CA ILE A 83 -7.80 1.54 12.30
C ILE A 83 -7.16 2.12 13.55
N VAL A 84 -6.74 3.39 13.48
CA VAL A 84 -6.14 4.11 14.62
C VAL A 84 -6.86 5.44 14.80
N ASN A 85 -7.42 5.66 15.99
CA ASN A 85 -8.27 6.82 16.30
C ASN A 85 -9.39 7.05 15.27
N GLY A 86 -10.00 5.95 14.81
CA GLY A 86 -11.04 5.93 13.78
C GLY A 86 -10.59 6.45 12.41
N ASN A 87 -9.29 6.46 12.13
CA ASN A 87 -8.75 6.73 10.79
C ASN A 87 -8.23 5.43 10.19
N LEU A 88 -8.34 5.29 8.87
CA LEU A 88 -7.73 4.19 8.14
C LEU A 88 -6.27 4.51 7.82
N LEU A 89 -5.39 3.55 8.05
CA LEU A 89 -3.98 3.62 7.67
C LEU A 89 -3.57 2.35 6.92
N ILE A 90 -2.46 2.44 6.20
CA ILE A 90 -1.83 1.31 5.51
C ILE A 90 -0.35 1.29 5.88
N PHE A 91 0.14 0.10 6.23
CA PHE A 91 1.57 -0.13 6.36
C PHE A 91 2.25 -0.15 4.98
N GLN A 92 3.32 0.61 4.81
CA GLN A 92 4.06 0.73 3.56
C GLN A 92 5.09 -0.40 3.47
N ASN A 93 4.88 -1.34 2.55
CA ASN A 93 5.86 -2.39 2.29
C ASN A 93 7.08 -1.84 1.55
N GLU A 94 8.26 -2.40 1.82
CA GLU A 94 9.51 -1.98 1.18
C GLU A 94 10.26 -3.16 0.55
N LEU A 95 10.86 -2.95 -0.63
CA LEU A 95 11.88 -3.86 -1.15
C LEU A 95 13.23 -3.51 -0.53
N LYS A 96 13.85 -4.50 0.10
CA LYS A 96 15.19 -4.40 0.68
C LYS A 96 16.06 -5.52 0.17
N ASP A 97 17.37 -5.33 0.25
CA ASP A 97 18.32 -6.37 -0.12
C ASP A 97 18.17 -7.60 0.79
N GLU A 98 18.39 -8.76 0.19
CA GLU A 98 18.56 -10.02 0.90
C GLU A 98 19.82 -9.96 1.79
N GLU A 99 19.80 -10.71 2.89
CA GLU A 99 20.95 -10.82 3.78
C GLU A 99 22.13 -11.55 3.10
N GLY A 100 23.33 -10.97 3.21
CA GLY A 100 24.51 -11.41 2.49
C GLY A 100 25.57 -10.32 2.33
N ILE A 101 26.54 -10.57 1.45
CA ILE A 101 27.60 -9.62 1.11
C ILE A 101 27.60 -9.35 -0.39
N TYR A 102 27.63 -8.08 -0.76
CA TYR A 102 27.56 -7.60 -2.13
C TYR A 102 28.79 -6.76 -2.45
N PHE A 103 29.45 -7.07 -3.56
CA PHE A 103 30.59 -6.35 -4.09
C PHE A 103 30.14 -5.55 -5.30
N ILE A 104 30.04 -4.24 -5.13
CA ILE A 104 29.42 -3.33 -6.09
C ILE A 104 30.47 -2.37 -6.67
N LYS A 105 30.49 -2.25 -7.98
CA LYS A 105 31.27 -1.26 -8.73
C LYS A 105 30.37 -0.08 -9.07
N LYS A 106 30.74 1.13 -8.66
CA LYS A 106 30.02 2.38 -8.98
C LYS A 106 30.92 3.37 -9.70
N ARG A 107 30.36 4.17 -10.60
CA ARG A 107 31.07 5.33 -11.16
C ARG A 107 30.90 6.53 -10.23
N GLY A 108 31.90 7.43 -10.14
CA GLY A 108 31.86 8.59 -9.24
C GLY A 108 30.61 9.46 -9.38
N LYS A 109 30.08 9.61 -10.61
CA LYS A 109 28.83 10.33 -10.89
C LYS A 109 27.59 9.66 -10.27
N GLU A 110 27.50 8.33 -10.32
CA GLU A 110 26.36 7.58 -9.76
C GLU A 110 26.36 7.64 -8.23
N ARG A 111 27.56 7.66 -7.62
CA ARG A 111 27.72 7.84 -6.17
C ARG A 111 27.14 9.17 -5.69
N MET A 112 27.29 10.25 -6.47
CA MET A 112 26.69 11.55 -6.15
C MET A 112 25.17 11.55 -6.27
N GLU A 113 24.62 10.93 -7.32
CA GLU A 113 23.17 10.88 -7.58
C GLU A 113 22.40 10.08 -6.51
N GLU A 114 23.06 9.13 -5.84
CA GLU A 114 22.48 8.26 -4.81
C GLU A 114 22.75 8.73 -3.37
N ALA A 115 23.56 9.78 -3.17
CA ALA A 115 23.91 10.27 -1.83
C ALA A 115 22.73 10.99 -1.15
N GLU A 116 22.45 10.66 0.11
CA GLU A 116 21.48 11.38 0.94
C GLU A 116 22.14 12.63 1.55
N GLU A 117 21.62 13.82 1.26
CA GLU A 117 22.05 15.15 1.74
C GLU A 117 23.52 15.30 2.19
N TRP A 118 24.37 15.79 1.28
CA TRP A 118 25.66 16.45 1.53
C TRP A 118 26.42 15.92 2.76
N GLU A 119 26.84 14.65 2.72
CA GLU A 119 28.24 14.45 3.08
C GLU A 119 29.02 15.42 2.19
N ASN A 120 29.89 16.26 2.75
CA ASN A 120 30.73 17.18 1.99
C ASN A 120 31.64 16.37 1.04
N ILE A 121 31.09 15.88 -0.06
CA ILE A 121 31.84 15.33 -1.18
C ILE A 121 32.33 16.59 -1.89
N GLU A 122 33.56 17.01 -1.56
CA GLU A 122 34.19 18.12 -2.24
C GLU A 122 34.13 17.88 -3.76
N GLU A 123 33.87 18.90 -4.57
CA GLU A 123 33.84 18.80 -6.05
C GLU A 123 35.12 18.16 -6.64
N GLN A 124 36.20 18.06 -5.86
CA GLN A 124 37.44 17.36 -6.20
C GLN A 124 37.33 15.82 -6.16
N GLU A 125 36.50 15.23 -5.29
CA GLU A 125 36.24 13.77 -5.25
C GLU A 125 35.41 13.29 -6.47
N ALA A 126 34.85 14.22 -7.25
CA ALA A 126 34.07 13.95 -8.46
C ALA A 126 34.91 13.49 -9.67
N ARG A 127 36.25 13.55 -9.58
CA ARG A 127 37.17 13.21 -10.69
C ARG A 127 37.56 11.73 -10.74
N SER A 128 37.20 10.93 -9.74
CA SER A 128 37.58 9.52 -9.65
C SER A 128 36.65 8.63 -10.49
N GLU A 129 37.25 7.83 -11.39
CA GLU A 129 36.50 7.08 -12.42
C GLU A 129 35.64 5.95 -11.83
N ILE A 130 36.09 5.29 -10.74
CA ILE A 130 35.49 4.04 -10.22
C ILE A 130 35.64 3.94 -8.69
N TRP A 131 34.54 3.57 -8.02
CA TRP A 131 34.46 3.25 -6.60
C TRP A 131 34.04 1.80 -6.38
N TYR A 132 34.64 1.15 -5.39
CA TYR A 132 34.30 -0.20 -4.95
C TYR A 132 33.57 -0.13 -3.61
N HIS A 133 32.37 -0.69 -3.57
CA HIS A 133 31.53 -0.74 -2.38
C HIS A 133 31.33 -2.21 -1.97
N VAL A 134 31.55 -2.50 -0.69
CA VAL A 134 31.20 -3.75 -0.05
C VAL A 134 30.03 -3.48 0.88
N LYS A 135 28.86 -4.02 0.53
CA LYS A 135 27.64 -3.89 1.32
C LYS A 135 27.35 -5.21 2.01
N ILE A 136 27.34 -5.21 3.34
CA ILE A 136 27.00 -6.38 4.14
C ILE A 136 25.60 -6.16 4.72
N VAL A 137 24.63 -6.92 4.23
CA VAL A 137 23.22 -6.83 4.63
C VAL A 137 22.91 -7.93 5.62
N THR A 138 22.20 -7.59 6.69
CA THR A 138 21.96 -8.45 7.85
C THR A 138 20.50 -8.88 7.99
N ASP A 139 20.21 -9.87 8.83
CA ASP A 139 18.88 -10.47 8.95
C ASP A 139 17.79 -9.44 9.29
N ASN A 140 18.11 -8.42 10.09
CA ASN A 140 17.19 -7.34 10.50
C ASN A 140 17.10 -6.16 9.51
N PHE A 141 17.47 -6.38 8.25
CA PHE A 141 17.37 -5.41 7.15
C PHE A 141 18.28 -4.17 7.30
N LYS A 142 19.29 -4.23 8.17
CA LYS A 142 20.33 -3.21 8.29
C LYS A 142 21.56 -3.62 7.50
N ASP A 143 22.34 -2.64 7.07
CA ASP A 143 23.57 -2.87 6.32
C ASP A 143 24.80 -2.22 6.98
N LEU A 144 25.97 -2.67 6.57
CA LEU A 144 27.28 -2.07 6.82
C LEU A 144 27.94 -1.82 5.48
N LYS A 145 28.39 -0.59 5.24
CA LYS A 145 29.03 -0.18 3.98
C LYS A 145 30.52 0.10 4.17
N ILE A 146 31.32 -0.50 3.31
CA ILE A 146 32.76 -0.25 3.19
C ILE A 146 33.03 0.22 1.77
N GLU A 147 33.68 1.36 1.61
CA GLU A 147 33.95 1.98 0.32
C GLU A 147 35.45 2.16 0.09
N LYS A 148 35.88 2.05 -1.16
CA LYS A 148 37.27 2.26 -1.58
C LYS A 148 37.31 2.92 -2.95
N GLU A 149 38.10 3.96 -3.09
CA GLU A 149 38.41 4.53 -4.40
C GLU A 149 39.42 3.64 -5.15
N LYS A 150 39.28 3.52 -6.47
CA LYS A 150 40.21 2.73 -7.30
C LYS A 150 41.64 3.29 -7.19
N GLY A 151 42.62 2.40 -6.95
CA GLY A 151 44.04 2.76 -6.82
C GLY A 151 44.46 3.28 -5.44
N GLU A 152 43.52 3.72 -4.61
CA GLU A 152 43.81 4.22 -3.26
C GLU A 152 44.09 3.10 -2.25
N LYS A 153 44.90 3.42 -1.23
CA LYS A 153 45.19 2.50 -0.10
C LYS A 153 44.29 2.73 1.11
N LYS A 154 43.39 3.71 1.04
CA LYS A 154 42.45 4.03 2.11
C LYS A 154 41.07 3.45 1.81
N ILE A 155 40.39 3.02 2.86
CA ILE A 155 38.99 2.61 2.83
C ILE A 155 38.18 3.52 3.75
N ARG A 156 36.90 3.63 3.43
CA ARG A 156 35.92 4.33 4.23
C ARG A 156 34.91 3.34 4.78
N ILE A 157 34.76 3.29 6.10
CA ILE A 157 33.74 2.49 6.78
C ILE A 157 32.73 3.49 7.34
N GLU A 158 31.55 3.56 6.73
CA GLU A 158 30.54 4.59 7.00
C GLU A 158 31.14 6.01 6.93
N LYS A 159 31.43 6.64 8.08
CA LYS A 159 31.98 8.01 8.16
C LYS A 159 33.48 8.08 8.47
N ASN A 160 34.11 6.95 8.79
CA ASN A 160 35.49 6.91 9.25
C ASN A 160 36.42 6.33 8.17
N THR A 161 37.63 6.88 8.04
CA THR A 161 38.63 6.48 7.04
C THR A 161 39.76 5.72 7.70
N PHE A 162 40.18 4.62 7.10
CA PHE A 162 41.25 3.74 7.60
C PHE A 162 42.20 3.35 6.47
N ASP A 163 43.47 3.07 6.79
CA ASP A 163 44.40 2.46 5.84
C ASP A 163 44.13 0.95 5.70
N LEU A 164 44.15 0.43 4.47
CA LEU A 164 43.87 -0.99 4.16
C LEU A 164 44.76 -2.00 4.89
N GLU A 165 45.92 -1.56 5.37
CA GLU A 165 46.90 -2.41 6.05
C GLU A 165 46.66 -2.48 7.57
N SER A 166 45.86 -1.55 8.13
CA SER A 166 45.52 -1.47 9.57
C SER A 166 44.36 -2.40 9.94
N ILE A 167 44.53 -3.71 9.74
CA ILE A 167 43.46 -4.71 9.95
C ILE A 167 42.88 -4.68 11.37
N GLU A 168 43.70 -4.45 12.40
CA GLU A 168 43.25 -4.41 13.80
C GLU A 168 42.31 -3.23 14.10
N GLU A 169 42.60 -2.06 13.52
CA GLU A 169 41.76 -0.86 13.67
C GLU A 169 40.43 -1.03 12.93
N ILE A 170 40.50 -1.58 11.72
CA ILE A 170 39.34 -1.90 10.90
C ILE A 170 38.43 -2.93 11.61
N GLU A 171 39.01 -3.98 12.18
CA GLU A 171 38.26 -4.99 12.93
C GLU A 171 37.54 -4.37 14.13
N LYS A 172 38.21 -3.47 14.85
CA LYS A 172 37.63 -2.77 15.99
C LYS A 172 36.47 -1.87 15.57
N GLU A 173 36.60 -1.13 14.47
CA GLU A 173 35.53 -0.27 13.99
C GLU A 173 34.33 -1.07 13.46
N ILE A 174 34.56 -2.16 12.71
CA ILE A 174 33.49 -3.04 12.24
C ILE A 174 32.72 -3.63 13.42
N LYS A 175 33.41 -4.14 14.44
CA LYS A 175 32.76 -4.67 15.66
C LYS A 175 31.94 -3.60 16.37
N LYS A 176 32.48 -2.39 16.49
CA LYS A 176 31.78 -1.24 17.08
C LYS A 176 30.53 -0.87 16.30
N GLU A 177 30.57 -0.82 14.96
CA GLU A 177 29.38 -0.52 14.14
C GLU A 177 28.36 -1.65 14.16
N ILE A 178 28.78 -2.92 14.23
CA ILE A 178 27.90 -4.08 14.45
C ILE A 178 27.12 -3.91 15.75
N GLU A 179 27.78 -3.57 16.86
CA GLU A 179 27.14 -3.39 18.16
C GLU A 179 26.21 -2.18 18.19
N LYS A 180 26.70 -1.04 17.67
CA LYS A 180 25.99 0.24 17.61
C LYS A 180 24.73 0.17 16.77
N ARG A 181 24.78 -0.44 15.58
CA ARG A 181 23.61 -0.62 14.70
C ARG A 181 22.79 -1.86 15.05
N ALA A 182 23.27 -2.69 15.98
CA ALA A 182 22.67 -3.97 16.35
C ALA A 182 22.46 -4.88 15.13
N LEU A 183 23.52 -5.06 14.34
CA LEU A 183 23.50 -5.93 13.15
C LEU A 183 23.36 -7.39 13.55
N MET A 184 22.53 -8.15 12.84
CA MET A 184 22.18 -9.52 13.19
C MET A 184 22.60 -10.52 12.13
N PHE A 185 23.33 -11.55 12.53
CA PHE A 185 23.80 -12.60 11.63
C PHE A 185 23.27 -13.97 12.09
N SER A 186 22.33 -14.53 11.32
CA SER A 186 21.93 -15.92 11.45
C SER A 186 22.99 -16.85 10.86
N GLU A 187 22.92 -18.14 11.22
CA GLU A 187 23.84 -19.13 10.66
C GLU A 187 23.72 -19.22 9.13
N LYS A 188 22.49 -19.08 8.60
CA LYS A 188 22.24 -19.05 7.15
C LYS A 188 22.88 -17.84 6.50
N THR A 189 22.77 -16.66 7.09
CA THR A 189 23.42 -15.43 6.60
C THR A 189 24.94 -15.60 6.55
N MET A 190 25.53 -16.15 7.61
CA MET A 190 26.97 -16.38 7.67
C MET A 190 27.43 -17.44 6.67
N GLN A 191 26.63 -18.47 6.40
CA GLN A 191 26.89 -19.42 5.31
C GLN A 191 26.87 -18.73 3.94
N LYS A 192 25.90 -17.84 3.68
CA LYS A 192 25.86 -17.03 2.44
C LYS A 192 27.09 -16.15 2.29
N ILE A 193 27.50 -15.48 3.37
CA ILE A 193 28.72 -14.64 3.39
C ILE A 193 29.98 -15.49 3.15
N ASN A 194 30.10 -16.63 3.82
CA ASN A 194 31.22 -17.57 3.63
C ASN A 194 31.34 -18.05 2.19
N HIS A 195 30.20 -18.45 1.60
CA HIS A 195 30.14 -18.88 0.21
C HIS A 195 30.56 -17.74 -0.73
N ALA A 196 30.02 -16.54 -0.53
CA ALA A 196 30.35 -15.36 -1.34
C ALA A 196 31.82 -14.96 -1.25
N LEU A 197 32.47 -15.13 -0.09
CA LEU A 197 33.90 -14.85 0.11
C LEU A 197 34.83 -15.98 -0.36
N GLY A 198 34.28 -17.14 -0.72
CA GLY A 198 35.01 -18.35 -1.08
C GLY A 198 35.70 -19.03 0.12
N LEU A 199 35.17 -18.83 1.33
CA LEU A 199 35.78 -19.30 2.59
C LEU A 199 35.39 -20.74 2.97
N GLY A 200 34.54 -21.43 2.19
CA GLY A 200 34.12 -22.81 2.46
C GLY A 200 33.22 -22.95 3.69
N ASN A 201 32.97 -24.19 4.14
CA ASN A 201 32.12 -24.49 5.31
C ASN A 201 32.89 -24.28 6.63
N ILE A 202 33.22 -23.04 6.94
CA ILE A 202 33.69 -22.65 8.28
C ILE A 202 32.53 -22.82 9.27
N LYS A 203 32.82 -23.22 10.52
CA LYS A 203 31.82 -23.22 11.61
C LYS A 203 31.14 -21.85 11.69
N SER A 204 29.81 -21.82 11.65
CA SER A 204 28.98 -20.62 11.75
C SER A 204 29.30 -19.86 13.03
N THR A 205 29.96 -18.70 12.91
CA THR A 205 30.05 -17.71 13.98
C THR A 205 28.79 -16.84 13.96
N SER A 206 28.41 -16.24 15.09
CA SER A 206 27.27 -15.30 15.15
C SER A 206 27.63 -13.87 14.74
N SER A 207 28.84 -13.65 14.22
CA SER A 207 29.36 -12.35 13.79
C SER A 207 30.50 -12.54 12.79
N LEU A 208 30.86 -11.46 12.09
CA LEU A 208 32.07 -11.40 11.28
C LEU A 208 33.31 -11.60 12.16
N ASP A 209 34.17 -12.52 11.74
CA ASP A 209 35.48 -12.78 12.37
C ASP A 209 36.63 -12.15 11.58
N ARG A 210 37.84 -12.23 12.13
CA ARG A 210 39.05 -11.70 11.49
C ARG A 210 39.31 -12.26 10.10
N ARG A 211 38.97 -13.52 9.82
CA ARG A 211 39.17 -14.16 8.49
C ARG A 211 38.25 -13.56 7.43
N HIS A 212 37.00 -13.28 7.80
CA HIS A 212 36.08 -12.58 6.89
C HIS A 212 36.62 -11.20 6.54
N ILE A 213 37.09 -10.45 7.54
CA ILE A 213 37.63 -9.10 7.36
C ILE A 213 38.89 -9.14 6.49
N GLU A 214 39.85 -10.01 6.80
CA GLU A 214 41.07 -10.20 6.00
C GLU A 214 40.76 -10.53 4.55
N ARG A 215 39.74 -11.37 4.30
CA ARG A 215 39.31 -11.73 2.94
C ARG A 215 38.67 -10.55 2.21
N ILE A 216 37.80 -9.79 2.88
CA ILE A 216 37.19 -8.57 2.31
C ILE A 216 38.27 -7.55 1.95
N MET A 217 39.24 -7.31 2.84
CA MET A 217 40.35 -6.39 2.60
C MET A 217 41.26 -6.88 1.48
N SER A 218 41.50 -8.19 1.39
CA SER A 218 42.25 -8.79 0.28
C SER A 218 41.56 -8.53 -1.06
N ILE A 219 40.24 -8.73 -1.15
CA ILE A 219 39.46 -8.50 -2.39
C ILE A 219 39.52 -7.01 -2.79
N LEU A 220 39.34 -6.12 -1.81
CA LEU A 220 39.45 -4.67 -2.00
C LEU A 220 40.86 -4.23 -2.43
N LYS A 221 41.91 -4.88 -1.91
CA LYS A 221 43.30 -4.61 -2.27
C LYS A 221 43.64 -5.10 -3.69
N THR A 222 43.10 -6.25 -4.09
CA THR A 222 43.32 -6.80 -5.44
C THR A 222 42.45 -6.17 -6.52
N GLU A 223 41.37 -5.48 -6.13
CA GLU A 223 40.38 -4.92 -7.05
C GLU A 223 39.84 -5.95 -8.05
N ASP A 224 39.60 -7.17 -7.58
CA ASP A 224 39.26 -8.31 -8.43
C ASP A 224 37.89 -8.10 -9.10
N GLU A 225 37.90 -7.85 -10.41
CA GLU A 225 36.69 -7.62 -11.21
C GLU A 225 35.75 -8.83 -11.24
N LYS A 226 36.20 -10.03 -10.84
CA LYS A 226 35.31 -11.19 -10.70
C LYS A 226 34.30 -11.02 -9.56
N PHE A 227 34.66 -10.27 -8.52
CA PHE A 227 33.77 -10.00 -7.38
C PHE A 227 32.89 -8.78 -7.64
N PHE A 228 33.48 -7.68 -8.12
CA PHE A 228 32.78 -6.40 -8.26
C PHE A 228 31.92 -6.34 -9.52
N LYS A 229 30.59 -6.31 -9.33
CA LYS A 229 29.62 -6.18 -10.41
C LYS A 229 28.97 -4.80 -10.41
N GLU A 230 28.50 -4.36 -11.58
CA GLU A 230 27.63 -3.19 -11.64
C GLU A 230 26.28 -3.52 -10.97
N GLU A 231 25.78 -2.60 -10.14
CA GLU A 231 24.51 -2.78 -9.44
C GLU A 231 23.33 -2.60 -10.41
N ASN A 232 22.40 -3.56 -10.41
CA ASN A 232 21.09 -3.41 -11.03
C ASN A 232 20.01 -3.36 -9.96
N PRO A 233 19.64 -2.18 -9.46
CA PRO A 233 18.64 -2.03 -8.39
C PRO A 233 17.23 -2.46 -8.81
N SER A 234 16.95 -2.51 -10.11
CA SER A 234 15.66 -2.97 -10.65
C SER A 234 15.49 -4.48 -10.57
N ASP A 235 16.59 -5.23 -10.46
CA ASP A 235 16.49 -6.67 -10.26
C ASP A 235 16.04 -6.99 -8.83
N ILE A 236 14.87 -7.63 -8.72
CA ILE A 236 14.30 -8.03 -7.44
C ILE A 236 14.68 -9.45 -7.00
N SER A 237 15.48 -10.18 -7.78
CA SER A 237 15.90 -11.56 -7.45
C SER A 237 16.72 -11.65 -6.15
N SER A 238 17.50 -10.60 -5.88
CA SER A 238 18.33 -10.40 -4.68
C SER A 238 17.64 -9.54 -3.62
N LYS A 239 16.33 -9.30 -3.77
CA LYS A 239 15.53 -8.50 -2.85
C LYS A 239 14.56 -9.38 -2.05
N ARG A 240 14.13 -8.85 -0.92
CA ARG A 240 13.10 -9.38 -0.02
C ARG A 240 12.20 -8.24 0.44
N ILE A 241 11.02 -8.59 0.94
CA ILE A 241 9.98 -7.63 1.30
C ILE A 241 10.03 -7.36 2.81
N PHE A 242 10.27 -6.11 3.18
CA PHE A 242 10.08 -5.64 4.53
C PHE A 242 8.59 -5.29 4.70
N HIS A 243 7.86 -6.20 5.34
CA HIS A 243 6.43 -6.09 5.62
C HIS A 243 6.18 -5.85 7.13
N PHE A 244 4.91 -5.65 7.52
CA PHE A 244 4.54 -5.35 8.91
C PHE A 244 5.06 -6.38 9.93
N GLY A 245 4.99 -7.67 9.61
CA GLY A 245 5.60 -8.72 10.45
C GLY A 245 7.11 -8.55 10.71
N CYS A 246 7.89 -8.08 9.72
CA CYS A 246 9.32 -7.79 9.90
C CYS A 246 9.54 -6.61 10.84
N PHE A 247 8.69 -5.58 10.73
CA PHE A 247 8.70 -4.44 11.63
C PHE A 247 8.45 -4.85 13.09
N LEU A 248 7.43 -5.69 13.31
CA LEU A 248 7.13 -6.23 14.65
C LEU A 248 8.25 -7.12 15.18
N GLU A 249 8.82 -8.00 14.34
CA GLU A 249 9.93 -8.85 14.73
C GLU A 249 11.17 -8.04 15.13
N ASN A 250 11.55 -7.05 14.32
CA ASN A 250 12.68 -6.18 14.63
C ASN A 250 12.45 -5.42 15.94
N SER A 251 11.25 -4.89 16.16
CA SER A 251 10.86 -4.18 17.39
C SER A 251 10.91 -5.11 18.61
N ALA A 252 10.40 -6.34 18.50
CA ALA A 252 10.44 -7.32 19.57
C ALA A 252 11.87 -7.72 19.94
N ARG A 253 12.76 -7.82 18.95
CA ARG A 253 14.18 -8.13 19.17
C ARG A 253 14.93 -6.99 19.83
N GLU A 254 14.61 -5.74 19.46
CA GLU A 254 15.12 -4.52 20.10
C GLU A 254 14.70 -4.48 21.57
N PHE A 255 13.42 -4.67 21.87
CA PHE A 255 12.92 -4.80 23.25
C PHE A 255 13.73 -5.81 24.07
N LEU A 256 13.97 -7.00 23.53
CA LEU A 256 14.73 -8.04 24.22
C LEU A 256 16.22 -7.73 24.40
N LYS A 257 16.78 -6.79 23.64
CA LYS A 257 18.15 -6.30 23.86
C LYS A 257 18.15 -5.33 25.03
N GLU A 258 17.25 -4.34 25.03
CA GLU A 258 17.11 -3.37 26.11
C GLU A 258 16.74 -4.02 27.45
N PHE A 259 15.84 -5.02 27.40
CA PHE A 259 15.38 -5.74 28.58
C PHE A 259 16.54 -6.47 29.29
N LYS A 260 17.45 -7.11 28.54
CA LYS A 260 18.64 -7.77 29.10
C LYS A 260 19.60 -6.80 29.80
N GLU A 261 19.71 -5.57 29.30
CA GLU A 261 20.55 -4.54 29.93
C GLU A 261 19.96 -4.04 31.25
N ARG A 262 18.62 -4.03 31.37
CA ARG A 262 17.88 -3.66 32.59
C ARG A 262 17.85 -4.78 33.64
N GLU A 263 17.67 -6.04 33.26
CA GLU A 263 17.74 -7.19 34.18
C GLU A 263 19.10 -7.33 34.87
N ARG A 264 20.20 -6.93 34.20
CA ARG A 264 21.52 -6.85 34.85
C ARG A 264 21.56 -5.92 36.07
N LYS A 265 20.53 -5.08 36.26
CA LYS A 265 20.46 -4.07 37.33
C LYS A 265 19.35 -4.30 38.36
N GLN A 266 18.33 -5.15 38.14
CA GLN A 266 17.26 -5.39 39.14
C GLN A 266 16.48 -6.71 38.97
N LEU A 267 16.00 -7.23 40.12
CA LEU A 267 15.41 -8.54 40.44
C LEU A 267 14.26 -9.04 39.55
N PHE A 268 14.30 -10.34 39.20
CA PHE A 268 13.13 -11.20 38.96
C PHE A 268 13.44 -12.62 39.48
N SER A 269 12.52 -13.24 40.21
CA SER A 269 12.77 -14.53 40.93
C SER A 269 11.55 -15.45 41.01
N GLY A 270 10.52 -15.25 40.19
CA GLY A 270 9.22 -15.92 40.30
C GLY A 270 8.62 -16.44 38.98
N SER A 271 7.51 -17.18 39.07
CA SER A 271 6.76 -17.72 37.92
C SER A 271 5.91 -16.68 37.18
N ASP A 272 5.58 -15.55 37.82
CA ASP A 272 4.80 -14.45 37.23
C ASP A 272 5.62 -13.58 36.25
N ASP A 273 6.93 -13.86 36.14
CA ASP A 273 7.90 -13.06 35.38
C ASP A 273 7.65 -13.14 33.86
N ASN A 274 7.20 -14.29 33.33
CA ASN A 274 6.97 -14.45 31.88
C ASN A 274 5.71 -13.70 31.41
N VAL A 275 4.68 -13.63 32.24
CA VAL A 275 3.45 -12.87 31.96
C VAL A 275 3.80 -11.37 31.92
N LEU A 276 4.65 -10.92 32.84
CA LEU A 276 5.11 -9.54 32.89
C LEU A 276 6.02 -9.18 31.69
N ILE A 277 6.91 -10.08 31.27
CA ILE A 277 7.72 -9.90 30.05
C ILE A 277 6.82 -9.80 28.81
N ALA A 278 5.82 -10.68 28.69
CA ALA A 278 4.86 -10.63 27.59
C ALA A 278 4.05 -9.31 27.61
N PHE A 279 3.60 -8.88 28.80
CA PHE A 279 2.93 -7.59 28.98
C PHE A 279 3.81 -6.44 28.47
N TYR A 280 5.05 -6.34 28.94
CA TYR A 280 5.97 -5.29 28.51
C TYR A 280 6.30 -5.35 27.02
N LEU A 281 6.44 -6.55 26.45
CA LEU A 281 6.64 -6.71 25.01
C LEU A 281 5.46 -6.15 24.21
N PHE A 282 4.22 -6.56 24.51
CA PHE A 282 3.05 -6.07 23.78
C PHE A 282 2.80 -4.58 23.99
N SER A 283 3.06 -4.06 25.19
CA SER A 283 3.04 -2.61 25.45
C SER A 283 4.09 -1.87 24.60
N PHE A 284 5.33 -2.38 24.55
CA PHE A 284 6.41 -1.80 23.74
C PHE A 284 6.10 -1.85 22.25
N LEU A 285 5.52 -2.95 21.76
CA LEU A 285 5.10 -3.06 20.36
C LEU A 285 4.01 -2.03 20.00
N ASN A 286 3.02 -1.84 20.87
CA ASN A 286 2.02 -0.78 20.65
C ASN A 286 2.66 0.61 20.68
N GLU A 287 3.59 0.87 21.61
CA GLU A 287 4.34 2.13 21.67
C GLU A 287 5.08 2.38 20.35
N LYS A 288 5.83 1.40 19.84
CA LYS A 288 6.54 1.49 18.55
C LYS A 288 5.61 1.75 17.37
N ILE A 289 4.45 1.09 17.32
CA ILE A 289 3.44 1.36 16.29
C ILE A 289 2.94 2.81 16.37
N GLN A 290 2.65 3.31 17.58
CA GLN A 290 2.19 4.69 17.76
C GLN A 290 3.29 5.71 17.45
N GLU A 291 4.55 5.44 17.82
CA GLU A 291 5.71 6.26 17.46
C GLU A 291 5.81 6.41 15.92
N GLU A 292 5.80 5.32 15.16
CA GLU A 292 5.85 5.36 13.69
C GLU A 292 4.65 6.07 13.04
N ILE A 293 3.48 6.03 13.67
CA ILE A 293 2.29 6.76 13.17
C ILE A 293 2.42 8.27 13.42
N LEU A 294 3.02 8.67 14.55
CA LEU A 294 3.15 10.07 14.96
C LEU A 294 4.41 10.73 14.38
N GLU A 295 5.48 9.98 14.14
CA GLU A 295 6.73 10.49 13.62
C GLU A 295 6.57 11.03 12.20
N LYS A 296 6.95 12.31 12.03
CA LYS A 296 6.81 13.01 10.75
C LYS A 296 7.85 12.59 9.70
N GLY A 297 8.82 11.73 10.05
CA GLY A 297 10.04 11.48 9.28
C GLY A 297 10.12 10.13 8.56
N ILE A 298 9.57 9.05 9.14
CA ILE A 298 9.57 7.70 8.55
C ILE A 298 8.12 7.24 8.53
N LYS A 299 7.48 7.27 7.37
CA LYS A 299 6.06 6.93 7.26
C LYS A 299 5.91 5.46 6.90
N SER A 300 6.32 4.58 7.81
CA SER A 300 5.95 3.16 7.74
C SER A 300 4.42 3.01 7.67
N PHE A 301 3.67 4.00 8.17
CA PHE A 301 2.21 4.11 8.02
C PHE A 301 1.79 5.35 7.21
N THR A 302 0.85 5.15 6.29
CA THR A 302 0.22 6.24 5.50
C THR A 302 -1.28 6.28 5.78
N PHE A 303 -1.82 7.48 6.01
CA PHE A 303 -3.27 7.70 6.10
C PHE A 303 -3.96 7.40 4.76
N LEU A 304 -5.04 6.63 4.83
CA LEU A 304 -5.83 6.24 3.68
C LEU A 304 -7.20 6.89 3.75
N PHE A 305 -7.55 7.66 2.71
CA PHE A 305 -8.93 8.10 2.49
C PHE A 305 -9.71 7.02 1.74
N PRO A 306 -10.79 6.45 2.30
CA PRO A 306 -11.56 5.39 1.66
C PRO A 306 -12.45 5.96 0.54
N LEU A 307 -11.84 6.40 -0.56
CA LEU A 307 -12.57 6.96 -1.72
C LEU A 307 -13.39 5.89 -2.44
N ASN A 308 -12.79 4.73 -2.70
CA ASN A 308 -13.42 3.56 -3.30
C ASN A 308 -12.65 2.28 -2.95
N PRO A 309 -13.24 1.09 -3.15
CA PRO A 309 -12.60 -0.21 -2.93
C PRO A 309 -11.22 -0.37 -3.58
N LEU A 310 -11.09 0.06 -4.84
CA LEU A 310 -9.85 -0.11 -5.59
C LEU A 310 -8.71 0.73 -5.01
N ASN A 311 -8.99 1.90 -4.43
CA ASN A 311 -8.01 2.71 -3.74
C ASN A 311 -7.44 2.00 -2.50
N VAL A 312 -8.31 1.34 -1.72
CA VAL A 312 -7.89 0.55 -0.54
C VAL A 312 -7.02 -0.61 -0.98
N LEU A 313 -7.51 -1.38 -1.94
CA LEU A 313 -6.81 -2.55 -2.46
C LEU A 313 -5.44 -2.17 -3.02
N SER A 314 -5.39 -1.16 -3.88
CA SER A 314 -4.13 -0.66 -4.44
C SER A 314 -3.14 -0.24 -3.36
N SER A 315 -3.62 0.38 -2.28
CA SER A 315 -2.75 0.83 -1.20
C SER A 315 -2.20 -0.35 -0.41
N ALA A 316 -3.01 -1.38 -0.14
CA ALA A 316 -2.59 -2.59 0.58
C ALA A 316 -1.51 -3.39 -0.16
N TYR A 317 -1.55 -3.41 -1.49
CA TYR A 317 -0.54 -4.07 -2.35
C TYR A 317 0.58 -3.15 -2.82
N HIS A 318 0.60 -1.90 -2.34
CA HIS A 318 1.67 -0.97 -2.65
C HIS A 318 3.00 -1.42 -2.02
N ILE A 319 4.07 -1.24 -2.79
CA ILE A 319 5.43 -1.51 -2.33
C ILE A 319 6.39 -0.44 -2.85
N GLN A 320 7.26 0.05 -1.96
CA GLN A 320 8.29 1.00 -2.31
C GLN A 320 9.62 0.31 -2.54
N ARG A 321 10.23 0.59 -3.69
CA ARG A 321 11.55 0.05 -4.06
C ARG A 321 12.68 0.72 -3.29
N TYR A 322 12.54 2.02 -3.02
CA TYR A 322 13.60 2.82 -2.43
C TYR A 322 12.98 3.96 -1.61
N TYR A 323 13.41 4.09 -0.36
CA TYR A 323 13.14 5.21 0.51
C TYR A 323 14.41 6.04 0.67
N GLY A 324 14.34 7.34 0.33
CA GLY A 324 15.44 8.27 0.54
C GLY A 324 15.10 9.68 0.10
N LYS A 325 15.84 10.68 0.58
CA LYS A 325 15.53 12.10 0.35
C LYS A 325 15.68 12.54 -1.12
N ASN A 326 16.58 11.92 -1.88
CA ASN A 326 16.90 12.27 -3.27
C ASN A 326 16.29 11.33 -4.32
N GLN A 327 15.12 10.74 -4.03
CA GLN A 327 14.40 9.84 -4.97
C GLN A 327 14.24 10.41 -6.38
N GLU A 328 14.11 11.73 -6.52
CA GLU A 328 13.92 12.41 -7.81
C GLU A 328 15.16 12.32 -8.71
N GLN A 329 16.35 12.29 -8.13
CA GLN A 329 17.63 12.32 -8.84
C GLN A 329 18.14 10.92 -9.20
N LEU A 330 17.44 9.87 -8.75
CA LEU A 330 17.87 8.49 -8.99
C LEU A 330 17.92 8.17 -10.49
N PRO A 331 19.00 7.48 -10.94
CA PRO A 331 19.19 7.16 -12.34
C PRO A 331 18.19 6.12 -12.85
N LYS A 332 18.08 6.03 -14.17
CA LYS A 332 17.12 5.15 -14.87
C LYS A 332 17.16 3.69 -14.40
N LYS A 333 18.34 3.17 -14.06
CA LYS A 333 18.53 1.78 -13.56
C LYS A 333 17.76 1.44 -12.28
N PHE A 334 17.30 2.43 -11.51
CA PHE A 334 16.42 2.22 -10.35
C PHE A 334 14.94 2.16 -10.70
N ARG A 335 14.57 2.60 -11.91
CA ARG A 335 13.18 2.82 -12.32
C ARG A 335 12.73 1.84 -13.39
N ASP A 336 13.68 1.24 -14.10
CA ASP A 336 13.39 0.29 -15.17
C ASP A 336 12.69 -0.97 -14.65
N ILE A 337 12.01 -1.63 -15.58
CA ILE A 337 11.36 -2.92 -15.36
C ILE A 337 12.41 -4.01 -15.59
N SER A 338 12.51 -4.93 -14.65
CA SER A 338 13.36 -6.12 -14.76
C SER A 338 12.52 -7.35 -15.10
N GLU A 339 13.12 -8.35 -15.74
CA GLU A 339 12.48 -9.65 -15.97
C GLU A 339 12.07 -10.33 -14.67
N SER A 340 12.81 -10.09 -13.58
CA SER A 340 12.48 -10.61 -12.24
C SER A 340 11.17 -10.06 -11.66
N HIS A 341 10.57 -9.03 -12.24
CA HIS A 341 9.24 -8.54 -11.84
C HIS A 341 8.10 -9.49 -12.22
N LYS A 342 8.35 -10.35 -13.22
CA LYS A 342 7.33 -11.21 -13.81
C LYS A 342 6.65 -12.04 -12.72
N TRP A 343 5.32 -12.02 -12.71
CA TRP A 343 4.47 -12.73 -11.73
C TRP A 343 4.60 -12.26 -10.27
N ILE A 344 5.27 -11.13 -10.01
CA ILE A 344 5.45 -10.57 -8.67
C ILE A 344 4.91 -9.14 -8.62
N LEU A 345 5.32 -8.30 -9.56
CA LEU A 345 4.95 -6.89 -9.63
C LEU A 345 4.17 -6.60 -10.89
N CYS A 346 3.18 -5.71 -10.79
CA CYS A 346 2.50 -5.20 -11.98
C CYS A 346 3.37 -4.15 -12.69
N SER A 347 3.67 -4.39 -13.97
CA SER A 347 4.44 -3.48 -14.81
C SER A 347 3.72 -2.17 -15.15
N TYR A 348 2.38 -2.16 -15.09
CA TYR A 348 1.58 -0.99 -15.48
C TYR A 348 1.22 -0.10 -14.29
N GLU A 349 1.23 -0.63 -13.06
CA GLU A 349 0.82 0.13 -11.87
C GLU A 349 2.02 0.82 -11.21
N THR A 350 2.40 1.95 -11.78
CA THR A 350 3.38 2.90 -11.21
C THR A 350 2.89 4.32 -11.43
N PRO A 351 3.05 5.26 -10.49
CA PRO A 351 2.58 6.61 -10.68
C PRO A 351 3.42 7.34 -11.74
N GLU A 352 2.74 8.01 -12.68
CA GLU A 352 3.32 9.03 -13.57
C GLU A 352 3.72 10.28 -12.76
N SER A 353 4.80 10.16 -12.01
CA SER A 353 5.31 11.20 -11.12
C SER A 353 6.81 11.01 -10.92
N LYS A 354 7.40 11.79 -10.03
CA LYS A 354 8.79 11.63 -9.62
C LYS A 354 9.10 10.26 -8.98
N LEU A 355 8.06 9.53 -8.56
CA LEU A 355 8.16 8.17 -7.99
C LEU A 355 8.01 7.05 -9.04
N ILE A 356 8.02 7.37 -10.33
CA ILE A 356 7.90 6.36 -11.40
C ILE A 356 8.98 5.27 -11.27
N GLY A 357 8.58 4.00 -11.28
CA GLY A 357 9.47 2.84 -11.11
C GLY A 357 9.99 2.63 -9.68
N LEU A 358 9.69 3.54 -8.76
CA LEU A 358 10.05 3.45 -7.34
C LEU A 358 8.85 3.07 -6.47
N SER A 359 7.66 3.53 -6.85
CA SER A 359 6.39 3.16 -6.23
C SER A 359 5.70 2.12 -7.10
N LEU A 360 5.69 0.87 -6.64
CA LEU A 360 5.23 -0.28 -7.41
C LEU A 360 4.04 -0.95 -6.70
N HIS A 361 3.43 -1.92 -7.36
CA HIS A 361 2.32 -2.70 -6.80
C HIS A 361 2.60 -4.18 -6.97
N LEU A 362 2.45 -4.93 -5.88
CA LEU A 362 2.44 -6.38 -5.88
C LEU A 362 1.18 -6.89 -6.60
N LEU A 363 1.28 -8.08 -7.20
CA LEU A 363 0.11 -8.76 -7.72
C LEU A 363 -0.79 -9.25 -6.56
N PRO A 364 -2.13 -9.20 -6.69
CA PRO A 364 -3.04 -9.48 -5.57
C PRO A 364 -2.93 -10.88 -4.94
N ASP A 365 -2.48 -11.86 -5.72
CA ASP A 365 -2.39 -13.28 -5.35
C ASP A 365 -0.99 -13.73 -4.95
N ILE A 366 -0.05 -12.79 -4.80
CA ILE A 366 1.33 -13.14 -4.47
C ILE A 366 1.44 -13.82 -3.10
N GLU A 367 2.30 -14.84 -3.02
CA GLU A 367 2.67 -15.48 -1.75
C GLU A 367 4.02 -14.98 -1.27
N ILE A 368 4.25 -15.02 0.05
CA ILE A 368 5.53 -14.68 0.65
C ILE A 368 6.01 -15.89 1.44
N ASP A 369 7.26 -16.31 1.23
CA ASP A 369 7.93 -17.18 2.17
C ASP A 369 8.37 -16.35 3.37
N PHE A 370 7.64 -16.44 4.48
CA PHE A 370 7.95 -15.69 5.69
C PHE A 370 9.27 -16.09 6.36
N ASN A 371 9.90 -17.21 5.99
CA ASN A 371 11.23 -17.56 6.50
C ASN A 371 12.35 -16.77 5.83
N THR A 372 12.17 -16.39 4.56
CA THR A 372 13.15 -15.65 3.76
C THR A 372 12.67 -14.24 3.40
N HIS A 373 11.41 -13.93 3.69
CA HIS A 373 10.67 -12.73 3.28
C HIS A 373 10.66 -12.50 1.77
N LYS A 374 10.84 -13.57 0.97
CA LYS A 374 10.87 -13.47 -0.49
C LYS A 374 9.48 -13.65 -1.09
N PRO A 375 9.16 -12.87 -2.14
CA PRO A 375 7.97 -13.12 -2.93
C PRO A 375 8.06 -14.43 -3.71
N ILE A 376 6.96 -15.17 -3.72
CA ILE A 376 6.75 -16.39 -4.50
C ILE A 376 5.65 -16.09 -5.53
N PRO A 377 5.92 -16.27 -6.83
CA PRO A 377 4.90 -16.23 -7.87
C PRO A 377 3.74 -17.17 -7.57
N SER A 378 2.52 -16.67 -7.75
CA SER A 378 1.31 -17.50 -7.70
C SER A 378 1.33 -18.58 -8.80
N PRO A 379 0.74 -19.76 -8.55
CA PRO A 379 0.58 -20.82 -9.56
C PRO A 379 -0.08 -20.33 -10.85
N ASP A 380 -1.00 -19.36 -10.74
CA ASP A 380 -1.78 -18.82 -11.86
C ASP A 380 -0.97 -17.86 -12.76
N LYS A 381 0.23 -17.47 -12.32
CA LYS A 381 1.19 -16.65 -13.11
C LYS A 381 0.57 -15.38 -13.69
N ARG A 382 -0.21 -14.68 -12.86
CA ARG A 382 -0.82 -13.38 -13.20
C ARG A 382 0.24 -12.34 -13.58
N ILE A 383 -0.17 -11.32 -14.33
CA ILE A 383 0.71 -10.20 -14.73
C ILE A 383 0.09 -8.81 -14.48
N LEU A 384 -1.21 -8.74 -14.20
CA LEU A 384 -1.95 -7.48 -14.01
C LEU A 384 -2.29 -7.25 -12.54
N GLY A 385 -2.11 -6.02 -12.09
CA GLY A 385 -2.60 -5.54 -10.80
C GLY A 385 -4.12 -5.34 -10.81
N ALA A 386 -4.69 -5.06 -9.65
CA ALA A 386 -6.15 -4.98 -9.47
C ALA A 386 -6.84 -3.89 -10.29
N GLY A 387 -6.16 -2.77 -10.58
CA GLY A 387 -6.73 -1.71 -11.41
C GLY A 387 -6.55 -2.01 -12.89
N ALA A 388 -5.39 -2.51 -13.29
CA ALA A 388 -5.12 -2.88 -14.68
C ALA A 388 -6.05 -4.02 -15.16
N SER A 389 -6.40 -4.97 -14.31
CA SER A 389 -7.31 -6.08 -14.65
C SER A 389 -8.75 -5.66 -14.93
N LEU A 390 -9.17 -4.46 -14.49
CA LEU A 390 -10.52 -3.92 -14.77
C LEU A 390 -10.65 -3.33 -16.18
N ILE A 391 -9.55 -3.25 -16.95
CA ILE A 391 -9.52 -2.63 -18.27
C ILE A 391 -9.82 -3.69 -19.35
N PRO A 392 -10.96 -3.61 -20.07
CA PRO A 392 -11.24 -4.54 -21.16
C PRO A 392 -10.31 -4.27 -22.35
N PHE A 393 -10.07 -5.28 -23.18
CA PHE A 393 -9.25 -5.14 -24.40
C PHE A 393 -7.88 -4.48 -24.16
N ILE A 394 -7.27 -4.78 -23.00
CA ILE A 394 -6.02 -4.14 -22.54
C ILE A 394 -4.88 -4.24 -23.56
N ASN A 395 -4.80 -5.34 -24.31
CA ASN A 395 -3.78 -5.59 -25.35
C ASN A 395 -3.85 -4.61 -26.55
N PHE A 396 -4.93 -3.83 -26.66
CA PHE A 396 -5.13 -2.80 -27.68
C PHE A 396 -4.89 -1.38 -27.15
N ASN A 397 -4.32 -1.25 -25.96
CA ASN A 397 -3.95 0.01 -25.35
C ASN A 397 -2.44 0.12 -25.17
N ASP A 398 -1.89 1.32 -25.32
CA ASP A 398 -0.53 1.63 -24.92
C ASP A 398 -0.32 1.50 -23.39
N GLY A 399 0.88 1.09 -22.97
CA GLY A 399 1.22 0.85 -21.56
C GLY A 399 1.04 2.08 -20.66
N VAL A 400 1.34 3.28 -21.17
CA VAL A 400 1.13 4.54 -20.41
C VAL A 400 -0.35 4.76 -20.15
N ARG A 401 -1.21 4.45 -21.12
CA ARG A 401 -2.66 4.58 -20.97
C ARG A 401 -3.25 3.56 -20.01
N ILE A 402 -2.72 2.34 -19.98
CA ILE A 402 -3.09 1.33 -18.98
C ILE A 402 -2.78 1.85 -17.56
N SER A 403 -1.57 2.37 -17.35
CA SER A 403 -1.15 2.96 -16.07
C SER A 403 -2.07 4.11 -15.64
N MET A 404 -2.33 5.04 -16.56
CA MET A 404 -3.19 6.19 -16.32
C MET A 404 -4.64 5.77 -16.00
N ALA A 405 -5.18 4.76 -16.68
CA ALA A 405 -6.52 4.23 -16.44
C ALA A 405 -6.63 3.61 -15.05
N SER A 406 -5.70 2.72 -14.68
CA SER A 406 -5.64 2.13 -13.33
C SER A 406 -5.57 3.21 -12.24
N LYS A 407 -4.73 4.24 -12.44
CA LYS A 407 -4.63 5.38 -11.52
C LYS A 407 -5.94 6.17 -11.42
N ASN A 408 -6.60 6.47 -12.54
CA ASN A 408 -7.83 7.25 -12.52
C ASN A 408 -9.00 6.48 -11.87
N MET A 409 -9.08 5.14 -12.03
CA MET A 409 -10.12 4.33 -11.38
C MET A 409 -10.03 4.38 -9.84
N LYS A 410 -8.84 4.57 -9.28
CA LYS A 410 -8.63 4.78 -7.83
C LYS A 410 -9.19 6.12 -7.31
N GLN A 411 -9.61 7.02 -8.21
CA GLN A 411 -10.16 8.36 -7.89
C GLN A 411 -11.66 8.48 -8.12
N VAL A 412 -12.33 7.38 -8.50
CA VAL A 412 -13.77 7.37 -8.77
C VAL A 412 -14.55 7.60 -7.48
N LEU A 413 -15.62 8.38 -7.60
CA LEU A 413 -16.57 8.70 -6.53
C LEU A 413 -17.85 7.86 -6.68
N PRO A 414 -18.55 7.55 -5.58
CA PRO A 414 -19.77 6.75 -5.64
C PRO A 414 -20.87 7.49 -6.40
N LEU A 415 -21.62 6.76 -7.21
CA LEU A 415 -22.74 7.28 -7.99
C LEU A 415 -24.07 7.00 -7.27
N GLU A 416 -25.09 7.83 -7.53
CA GLU A 416 -26.43 7.59 -7.00
C GLU A 416 -27.11 6.38 -7.65
N LYS A 417 -26.82 6.15 -8.94
CA LYS A 417 -27.34 5.04 -9.74
C LYS A 417 -26.22 4.44 -10.59
N PRO A 418 -25.26 3.71 -9.98
CA PRO A 418 -24.22 3.02 -10.73
C PRO A 418 -24.84 1.91 -11.57
N GLU A 419 -24.24 1.64 -12.73
CA GLU A 419 -24.62 0.55 -13.62
C GLU A 419 -23.45 -0.42 -13.77
N ALA A 420 -23.73 -1.72 -13.85
CA ALA A 420 -22.71 -2.68 -14.22
C ALA A 420 -22.26 -2.42 -15.67
N PRO A 421 -20.95 -2.48 -15.97
CA PRO A 421 -20.49 -2.26 -17.33
C PRO A 421 -20.98 -3.41 -18.23
N TYR A 422 -21.43 -3.06 -19.44
CA TYR A 422 -21.89 -4.08 -20.42
C TYR A 422 -20.78 -5.04 -20.82
N ILE A 423 -19.54 -4.53 -20.94
CA ILE A 423 -18.35 -5.32 -21.22
C ILE A 423 -17.57 -5.46 -19.92
N LYS A 424 -17.30 -6.69 -19.50
CA LYS A 424 -16.65 -6.99 -18.22
C LYS A 424 -15.29 -7.64 -18.44
N THR A 425 -14.47 -7.67 -17.39
CA THR A 425 -13.24 -8.47 -17.37
C THR A 425 -13.30 -9.64 -16.38
N GLY A 426 -14.36 -9.73 -15.57
CA GLY A 426 -14.47 -10.73 -14.51
C GLY A 426 -13.77 -10.32 -13.22
N ALA A 427 -12.78 -9.41 -13.30
CA ALA A 427 -12.15 -8.81 -12.12
C ALA A 427 -13.15 -8.03 -11.25
N GLU A 428 -14.27 -7.55 -11.82
CA GLU A 428 -15.30 -6.81 -11.08
C GLU A 428 -15.85 -7.61 -9.88
N LEU A 429 -16.02 -8.94 -10.02
CA LEU A 429 -16.48 -9.81 -8.93
C LEU A 429 -15.37 -10.11 -7.92
N GLU A 430 -14.11 -10.05 -8.34
CA GLU A 430 -12.97 -10.37 -7.48
C GLU A 430 -12.71 -9.27 -6.45
N ILE A 431 -12.88 -7.99 -6.81
CA ILE A 431 -12.62 -6.85 -5.91
C ILE A 431 -13.35 -7.01 -4.58
N HIS A 432 -14.61 -7.48 -4.59
CA HIS A 432 -15.40 -7.70 -3.37
C HIS A 432 -14.72 -8.69 -2.40
N LYS A 433 -13.98 -9.69 -2.90
CA LYS A 433 -13.35 -10.73 -2.08
C LYS A 433 -12.12 -10.25 -1.30
N PHE A 434 -11.52 -9.13 -1.71
CA PHE A 434 -10.31 -8.59 -1.11
C PHE A 434 -10.56 -7.46 -0.10
N ILE A 435 -11.79 -6.97 0.02
CA ILE A 435 -12.13 -5.86 0.91
C ILE A 435 -12.81 -6.39 2.16
N GLU A 436 -12.49 -5.82 3.33
CA GLU A 436 -13.11 -6.18 4.58
C GLU A 436 -14.62 -5.89 4.54
N PRO A 437 -15.51 -6.87 4.80
CA PRO A 437 -16.96 -6.68 4.71
C PRO A 437 -17.49 -5.51 5.54
N ALA A 438 -16.91 -5.26 6.71
CA ALA A 438 -17.30 -4.12 7.55
C ALA A 438 -16.98 -2.75 6.90
N LEU A 439 -15.92 -2.67 6.09
CA LEU A 439 -15.62 -1.47 5.31
C LEU A 439 -16.52 -1.34 4.09
N ILE A 440 -16.95 -2.46 3.49
CA ILE A 440 -17.97 -2.46 2.44
C ILE A 440 -19.25 -1.80 2.97
N ASP A 441 -19.77 -2.31 4.09
CA ASP A 441 -21.02 -1.80 4.67
C ASP A 441 -20.94 -0.33 5.10
N LYS A 442 -19.76 0.11 5.55
CA LYS A 442 -19.55 1.49 6.03
C LYS A 442 -19.27 2.49 4.91
N TYR A 443 -18.34 2.17 4.00
CA TYR A 443 -17.79 3.13 3.03
C TYR A 443 -18.14 2.80 1.58
N PHE A 444 -18.24 1.52 1.23
CA PHE A 444 -18.22 1.10 -0.18
C PHE A 444 -19.50 0.46 -0.69
N ARG A 445 -20.58 0.49 0.09
CA ARG A 445 -21.85 -0.13 -0.28
C ARG A 445 -22.37 0.34 -1.65
N ASP A 446 -22.16 1.62 -1.97
CA ASP A 446 -22.59 2.21 -3.24
C ASP A 446 -21.73 1.79 -4.46
N PHE A 447 -20.65 1.04 -4.22
CA PHE A 447 -19.76 0.52 -5.27
C PHE A 447 -19.98 -0.95 -5.60
N PHE A 448 -20.93 -1.62 -4.96
CA PHE A 448 -21.21 -3.04 -5.22
C PHE A 448 -22.67 -3.25 -5.58
N ASP A 449 -22.91 -4.04 -6.62
CA ASP A 449 -24.27 -4.45 -6.96
C ASP A 449 -24.87 -5.29 -5.84
N LYS A 450 -26.12 -4.99 -5.47
CA LYS A 450 -26.78 -5.65 -4.32
C LYS A 450 -27.06 -7.14 -4.55
N ASN A 451 -27.16 -7.57 -5.80
CA ASN A 451 -27.48 -8.96 -6.15
C ASN A 451 -26.23 -9.73 -6.56
N SER A 452 -25.40 -9.16 -7.45
CA SER A 452 -24.22 -9.85 -7.99
C SER A 452 -22.94 -9.64 -7.19
N GLN A 453 -22.89 -8.64 -6.29
CA GLN A 453 -21.67 -8.20 -5.57
C GLN A 453 -20.54 -7.72 -6.49
N GLU A 454 -20.83 -7.47 -7.76
CA GLU A 454 -19.83 -6.96 -8.70
C GLU A 454 -19.50 -5.49 -8.41
N TYR A 455 -18.23 -5.14 -8.59
CA TYR A 455 -17.76 -3.77 -8.47
C TYR A 455 -18.34 -2.89 -9.59
N ILE A 456 -19.15 -1.92 -9.21
CA ILE A 456 -19.84 -0.97 -10.09
C ILE A 456 -19.42 0.46 -9.75
N PHE A 457 -18.78 1.12 -10.71
CA PHE A 457 -18.13 2.42 -10.48
C PHE A 457 -18.39 3.42 -11.62
N GLY A 458 -19.39 3.16 -12.47
CA GLY A 458 -19.67 3.97 -13.63
C GLY A 458 -21.11 3.85 -14.12
N VAL A 459 -21.36 4.47 -15.27
CA VAL A 459 -22.63 4.43 -16.01
C VAL A 459 -22.30 4.07 -17.46
N ASN A 460 -23.14 3.26 -18.11
CA ASN A 460 -22.98 2.98 -19.54
C ASN A 460 -23.55 4.15 -20.35
N ALA A 461 -22.78 4.62 -21.34
CA ALA A 461 -23.14 5.78 -22.16
C ALA A 461 -23.23 5.41 -23.65
N LEU A 462 -24.20 5.98 -24.37
CA LEU A 462 -24.20 5.98 -25.82
C LEU A 462 -23.25 7.09 -26.34
N VAL A 463 -22.11 6.68 -26.90
CA VAL A 463 -21.02 7.60 -27.27
C VAL A 463 -20.95 7.83 -28.78
N ALA A 464 -20.83 9.09 -29.19
CA ALA A 464 -20.50 9.48 -30.57
C ALA A 464 -19.06 10.00 -30.67
N TYR A 465 -18.31 9.48 -31.63
CA TYR A 465 -16.95 9.96 -31.94
C TYR A 465 -16.97 10.89 -33.14
N MET A 466 -17.04 12.20 -32.88
CA MET A 466 -16.97 13.21 -33.94
C MET A 466 -16.60 14.59 -33.39
N PRO A 467 -15.98 15.47 -34.19
CA PRO A 467 -15.85 16.88 -33.84
C PRO A 467 -17.22 17.54 -33.71
N PHE A 468 -17.42 18.33 -32.65
CA PHE A 468 -18.72 18.94 -32.39
C PHE A 468 -18.59 20.42 -32.02
N ARG A 469 -18.73 21.30 -33.03
CA ARG A 469 -18.82 22.76 -32.88
C ARG A 469 -17.70 23.39 -32.02
N GLY A 470 -16.54 22.75 -31.94
CA GLY A 470 -15.41 23.16 -31.08
C GLY A 470 -15.60 22.91 -29.58
N HIS A 471 -16.74 22.37 -29.14
CA HIS A 471 -17.01 22.12 -27.72
C HIS A 471 -16.27 20.91 -27.15
N ASN A 472 -15.89 19.98 -28.02
CA ASN A 472 -14.99 18.87 -27.69
C ASN A 472 -13.58 19.07 -28.28
N PHE A 473 -13.12 20.32 -28.35
CA PHE A 473 -11.75 20.60 -28.76
C PHE A 473 -10.76 19.96 -27.76
N ASP A 474 -9.71 19.36 -28.30
CA ASP A 474 -8.70 18.60 -27.53
C ASP A 474 -9.36 17.53 -26.64
N ASP A 475 -9.28 17.67 -25.31
CA ASP A 475 -9.82 16.74 -24.30
C ASP A 475 -11.18 17.17 -23.72
N ALA A 476 -11.81 18.22 -24.26
CA ALA A 476 -13.13 18.60 -23.80
C ALA A 476 -14.17 17.54 -24.21
N ILE A 477 -15.15 17.32 -23.34
CA ILE A 477 -16.25 16.37 -23.56
C ILE A 477 -17.56 17.16 -23.61
N VAL A 478 -18.44 16.76 -24.52
CA VAL A 478 -19.83 17.24 -24.56
C VAL A 478 -20.73 16.13 -24.06
N ILE A 479 -21.65 16.45 -23.16
CA ILE A 479 -22.62 15.50 -22.62
C ILE A 479 -24.05 16.02 -22.72
N SER A 480 -25.02 15.11 -22.71
CA SER A 480 -26.44 15.44 -22.62
C SER A 480 -26.86 15.80 -21.17
N GLU A 481 -27.94 16.54 -21.03
CA GLU A 481 -28.52 16.91 -19.74
C GLU A 481 -29.03 15.66 -18.99
N SER A 482 -29.66 14.73 -19.71
CA SER A 482 -30.08 13.45 -19.14
C SER A 482 -28.90 12.63 -18.61
N PHE A 483 -27.78 12.58 -19.34
CA PHE A 483 -26.58 11.86 -18.92
C PHE A 483 -25.93 12.52 -17.70
N SER A 484 -25.88 13.84 -17.63
CA SER A 484 -25.39 14.57 -16.44
C SER A 484 -26.16 14.17 -15.17
N LYS A 485 -27.49 14.06 -15.24
CA LYS A 485 -28.34 13.63 -14.12
C LYS A 485 -28.16 12.14 -13.78
N ARG A 486 -27.97 11.27 -14.78
CA ARG A 486 -27.69 9.83 -14.58
C ARG A 486 -26.37 9.60 -13.84
N CYS A 487 -25.36 10.43 -14.10
CA CYS A 487 -24.05 10.38 -13.47
C CYS A 487 -23.95 11.20 -12.18
N ALA A 488 -25.08 11.45 -11.50
CA ALA A 488 -25.07 12.17 -10.23
C ALA A 488 -24.21 11.44 -9.19
N VAL A 489 -23.25 12.17 -8.63
CA VAL A 489 -22.25 11.66 -7.67
C VAL A 489 -22.74 11.89 -6.25
N ILE A 490 -22.51 10.92 -5.37
CA ILE A 490 -22.73 11.06 -3.94
C ILE A 490 -21.45 11.60 -3.28
N LYS A 491 -21.55 12.73 -2.58
CA LYS A 491 -20.47 13.27 -1.74
C LYS A 491 -20.80 13.01 -0.29
N TYR A 492 -19.92 12.25 0.37
CA TYR A 492 -19.95 12.03 1.81
C TYR A 492 -19.00 12.99 2.51
N LYS A 493 -19.43 13.51 3.67
CA LYS A 493 -18.59 14.31 4.55
C LYS A 493 -18.72 13.81 5.97
N GLU A 494 -17.57 13.60 6.62
CA GLU A 494 -17.50 13.08 7.98
C GLU A 494 -16.99 14.17 8.92
N TYR A 495 -17.65 14.29 10.06
CA TYR A 495 -17.25 15.14 11.16
C TYR A 495 -17.16 14.25 12.41
N LYS A 496 -16.03 14.32 13.12
CA LYS A 496 -15.81 13.55 14.33
C LYS A 496 -15.08 14.38 15.38
N GLU A 497 -15.44 14.17 16.64
CA GLU A 497 -14.76 14.76 17.79
C GLU A 497 -14.69 13.73 18.91
N LYS A 498 -13.58 13.74 19.65
CA LYS A 498 -13.34 12.85 20.79
C LYS A 498 -12.70 13.66 21.91
N VAL A 499 -13.32 13.63 23.10
CA VAL A 499 -12.88 14.41 24.25
C VAL A 499 -12.83 13.54 25.51
N ASN A 500 -12.02 13.97 26.49
CA ASN A 500 -12.02 13.36 27.81
C ASN A 500 -13.31 13.77 28.55
N SER A 501 -14.19 12.80 28.83
CA SER A 501 -15.51 13.04 29.43
C SER A 501 -15.43 13.51 30.89
N THR A 502 -14.29 13.36 31.57
CA THR A 502 -14.12 13.91 32.93
C THR A 502 -13.97 15.43 32.91
N LEU A 503 -13.39 16.00 31.86
CA LEU A 503 -13.09 17.42 31.74
C LEU A 503 -14.06 18.16 30.81
N TYR A 504 -14.52 17.49 29.75
CA TYR A 504 -15.30 18.11 28.68
C TYR A 504 -16.65 17.40 28.49
N GLU A 505 -17.61 18.12 27.92
CA GLU A 505 -18.91 17.64 27.46
C GLU A 505 -19.15 18.08 26.01
N ILE A 506 -19.71 17.21 25.18
CA ILE A 506 -20.12 17.52 23.82
C ILE A 506 -21.62 17.83 23.78
N LYS A 507 -21.99 19.08 23.56
CA LYS A 507 -23.38 19.48 23.33
C LYS A 507 -23.68 19.52 21.83
N LYS A 508 -24.33 18.47 21.34
CA LYS A 508 -24.82 18.34 19.96
C LYS A 508 -25.96 19.34 19.70
N ASN A 509 -25.93 20.00 18.54
CA ASN A 509 -27.03 20.87 18.12
C ASN A 509 -28.28 20.06 17.75
N GLU A 510 -29.46 20.55 18.08
CA GLU A 510 -30.74 19.88 17.83
C GLU A 510 -31.03 19.63 16.35
N LYS A 511 -30.48 20.47 15.46
CA LYS A 511 -30.56 20.28 14.00
C LYS A 511 -29.78 19.06 13.49
N VAL A 512 -28.84 18.54 14.28
CA VAL A 512 -28.00 17.40 13.89
C VAL A 512 -28.71 16.09 14.26
N LYS A 513 -29.72 15.77 13.46
CA LYS A 513 -30.51 14.54 13.54
C LYS A 513 -30.58 13.90 12.16
N LYS A 514 -30.64 12.58 12.13
CA LYS A 514 -30.75 11.80 10.88
C LYS A 514 -31.97 12.29 10.07
N GLY A 515 -31.75 12.57 8.78
CA GLY A 515 -32.76 13.08 7.84
C GLY A 515 -32.84 14.61 7.77
N GLU A 516 -32.21 15.35 8.68
CA GLU A 516 -32.18 16.81 8.63
C GLU A 516 -31.14 17.31 7.63
N TYR A 517 -31.41 18.45 6.99
CA TYR A 517 -30.50 19.09 6.05
C TYR A 517 -29.72 20.21 6.74
N ILE A 518 -28.39 20.09 6.76
CA ILE A 518 -27.48 21.12 7.28
C ILE A 518 -26.92 21.98 6.14
N LYS A 519 -26.76 23.27 6.39
CA LYS A 519 -26.10 24.21 5.48
C LYS A 519 -24.67 24.47 5.91
N LYS A 520 -23.81 24.79 4.95
CA LYS A 520 -22.45 25.26 5.23
C LYS A 520 -22.48 26.43 6.24
N GLY A 521 -21.69 26.30 7.29
CA GLY A 521 -21.60 27.24 8.40
C GLY A 521 -22.53 26.95 9.58
N ASP A 522 -23.50 26.04 9.43
CA ASP A 522 -24.35 25.62 10.55
C ASP A 522 -23.50 24.96 11.64
N LYS A 523 -23.80 25.30 12.90
CA LYS A 523 -23.11 24.75 14.07
C LYS A 523 -23.53 23.29 14.27
N LEU A 524 -22.56 22.38 14.32
CA LEU A 524 -22.81 20.95 14.55
C LEU A 524 -22.86 20.62 16.05
N TRP A 525 -21.84 21.02 16.80
CA TRP A 525 -21.77 20.86 18.25
C TRP A 525 -20.83 21.88 18.90
N SER A 526 -20.92 21.96 20.23
CA SER A 526 -19.94 22.64 21.09
C SER A 526 -19.28 21.66 22.03
N VAL A 527 -17.97 21.79 22.19
CA VAL A 527 -17.20 21.17 23.28
C VAL A 527 -17.13 22.16 24.43
N ILE A 528 -17.62 21.76 25.60
CA ILE A 528 -17.74 22.61 26.78
C ILE A 528 -16.83 22.05 27.88
N TYR A 529 -16.04 22.90 28.50
CA TYR A 529 -15.26 22.52 29.68
C TYR A 529 -16.17 22.51 30.92
N LYS A 530 -16.30 21.36 31.58
CA LYS A 530 -17.33 21.12 32.62
C LYS A 530 -17.16 22.05 33.83
N THR A 531 -15.94 22.31 34.26
CA THR A 531 -15.65 23.09 35.48
C THR A 531 -16.04 24.56 35.34
N TRP A 532 -15.75 25.18 34.19
CA TRP A 532 -15.97 26.61 33.96
C TRP A 532 -17.21 26.90 33.10
N GLN A 533 -17.88 25.85 32.58
CA GLN A 533 -18.98 25.95 31.62
C GLN A 533 -18.64 26.83 30.40
N GLU A 534 -17.37 26.81 29.99
CA GLU A 534 -16.85 27.61 28.87
C GLU A 534 -16.80 26.76 27.59
N VAL A 535 -17.14 27.37 26.46
CA VAL A 535 -17.04 26.73 25.15
C VAL A 535 -15.57 26.70 24.73
N SER A 536 -14.97 25.52 24.74
CA SER A 536 -13.58 25.33 24.33
C SER A 536 -13.43 25.28 22.80
N LYS A 537 -14.40 24.66 22.11
CA LYS A 537 -14.38 24.49 20.65
C LYS A 537 -15.80 24.43 20.11
N GLU A 538 -16.00 24.97 18.91
CA GLU A 538 -17.23 24.79 18.14
C GLU A 538 -16.89 24.18 16.79
N GLU A 539 -17.65 23.16 16.39
CA GLU A 539 -17.53 22.54 15.08
C GLU A 539 -18.67 23.03 14.18
N LYS A 540 -18.35 23.39 12.93
CA LYS A 540 -19.32 23.92 11.96
C LYS A 540 -19.28 23.10 10.67
N ALA A 541 -20.44 23.00 10.02
CA ALA A 541 -20.57 22.31 8.75
C ALA A 541 -19.72 22.99 7.68
N GLU A 542 -18.72 22.29 7.15
CA GLU A 542 -17.90 22.77 6.04
C GLU A 542 -18.67 22.83 4.70
N ASP A 543 -19.67 21.96 4.53
CA ASP A 543 -20.48 21.78 3.32
C ASP A 543 -21.95 21.54 3.67
N ASP A 544 -22.84 21.75 2.70
CA ASP A 544 -24.24 21.37 2.85
C ASP A 544 -24.43 19.86 2.70
N GLY A 545 -25.45 19.31 3.34
CA GLY A 545 -25.84 17.92 3.13
C GLY A 545 -26.95 17.45 4.06
N GLU A 546 -27.55 16.32 3.70
CA GLU A 546 -28.48 15.59 4.58
C GLU A 546 -27.68 14.76 5.57
N VAL A 547 -28.06 14.80 6.85
CA VAL A 547 -27.42 14.02 7.91
C VAL A 547 -27.89 12.56 7.82
N ILE A 548 -26.96 11.64 7.57
CA ILE A 548 -27.25 10.20 7.54
C ILE A 548 -27.01 9.55 8.90
N ILE A 549 -25.92 9.95 9.56
CA ILE A 549 -25.48 9.42 10.85
C ILE A 549 -25.24 10.60 11.77
N ALA A 550 -25.70 10.50 13.01
CA ALA A 550 -25.54 11.52 14.04
C ALA A 550 -25.51 10.88 15.43
N GLU A 551 -24.48 10.07 15.66
CA GLU A 551 -24.32 9.26 16.86
C GLU A 551 -23.37 9.95 17.85
N LYS A 552 -23.71 9.82 19.12
CA LYS A 552 -22.91 10.31 20.24
C LYS A 552 -22.69 9.14 21.17
N TYR A 553 -21.44 8.87 21.50
CA TYR A 553 -21.03 7.83 22.41
C TYR A 553 -20.46 8.48 23.67
N SER A 554 -20.76 7.90 24.82
CA SER A 554 -20.24 8.39 26.09
C SER A 554 -19.99 7.20 27.01
N ASP A 555 -18.78 7.16 27.54
CA ASP A 555 -18.39 6.30 28.64
C ASP A 555 -17.79 7.14 29.79
N CYS A 556 -17.28 6.46 30.81
CA CYS A 556 -16.74 7.10 32.01
C CYS A 556 -15.46 7.95 31.79
N LEU A 557 -14.76 7.80 30.66
CA LEU A 557 -13.50 8.49 30.37
C LEU A 557 -13.54 9.30 29.08
N ILE A 558 -14.38 8.92 28.13
CA ILE A 558 -14.39 9.41 26.76
C ILE A 558 -15.82 9.74 26.34
N GLU A 559 -15.95 10.87 25.67
CA GLU A 559 -17.16 11.27 24.97
C GLU A 559 -16.79 11.54 23.52
N SER A 560 -17.51 10.94 22.58
CA SER A 560 -17.28 11.14 21.15
C SER A 560 -18.59 11.37 20.41
N ILE A 561 -18.49 12.08 19.30
CA ILE A 561 -19.60 12.35 18.39
C ILE A 561 -19.14 12.10 16.96
N TYR A 562 -19.98 11.46 16.18
CA TYR A 562 -19.77 11.21 14.77
C TYR A 562 -21.01 11.61 13.98
N VAL A 563 -20.78 12.49 13.01
CA VAL A 563 -21.80 12.99 12.11
C VAL A 563 -21.33 12.77 10.68
N GLN A 564 -22.14 12.09 9.89
CA GLN A 564 -21.90 11.91 8.47
C GLN A 564 -23.03 12.54 7.69
N THR A 565 -22.67 13.35 6.70
CA THR A 565 -23.62 13.97 5.78
C THR A 565 -23.40 13.51 4.35
N ARG A 566 -24.48 13.57 3.57
CA ARG A 566 -24.50 13.22 2.15
C ARG A 566 -25.10 14.36 1.33
N LYS A 567 -24.49 14.63 0.18
CA LYS A 567 -25.02 15.54 -0.84
C LYS A 567 -24.89 14.91 -2.21
N THR A 568 -25.97 14.93 -2.98
CA THR A 568 -25.94 14.56 -4.40
C THR A 568 -25.41 15.74 -5.21
N HIS A 569 -24.41 15.48 -6.05
CA HIS A 569 -23.78 16.44 -6.96
C HIS A 569 -24.07 16.00 -8.40
N ILE A 570 -24.98 16.71 -9.06
CA ILE A 570 -25.21 16.57 -10.51
C ILE A 570 -23.98 17.12 -11.24
N LEU A 571 -23.58 16.51 -12.35
CA LEU A 571 -22.40 16.95 -13.09
C LEU A 571 -22.60 18.33 -13.71
N HIS A 572 -21.62 19.21 -13.55
CA HIS A 572 -21.60 20.55 -14.15
C HIS A 572 -20.40 20.71 -15.10
N VAL A 573 -20.45 21.77 -15.91
CA VAL A 573 -19.30 22.19 -16.74
C VAL A 573 -18.08 22.40 -15.83
N GLY A 574 -16.95 21.82 -16.21
CA GLY A 574 -15.72 21.82 -15.40
C GLY A 574 -15.47 20.52 -14.63
N ASP A 575 -16.50 19.70 -14.38
CA ASP A 575 -16.30 18.36 -13.81
C ASP A 575 -15.57 17.46 -14.84
N LYS A 576 -14.86 16.44 -14.33
CA LYS A 576 -14.03 15.54 -15.15
C LYS A 576 -14.64 14.16 -15.22
N LEU A 577 -14.67 13.60 -16.44
CA LEU A 577 -15.08 12.23 -16.72
C LEU A 577 -13.91 11.45 -17.32
N MET A 578 -13.95 10.14 -17.17
CA MET A 578 -12.99 9.24 -17.79
C MET A 578 -13.60 7.88 -18.08
N ASN A 579 -13.07 7.18 -19.09
CA ASN A 579 -13.33 5.77 -19.31
C ASN A 579 -12.16 4.90 -18.83
N ARG A 580 -12.33 3.58 -18.91
CA ARG A 580 -11.33 2.58 -18.50
C ARG A 580 -10.10 2.52 -19.42
N HIS A 581 -10.06 3.32 -20.49
CA HIS A 581 -8.97 3.39 -21.47
C HIS A 581 -8.17 4.70 -21.37
N ALA A 582 -8.24 5.36 -20.21
CA ALA A 582 -7.57 6.62 -19.91
C ALA A 582 -7.95 7.79 -20.83
N ASN A 583 -9.11 7.73 -21.48
CA ASN A 583 -9.68 8.90 -22.14
C ASN A 583 -10.35 9.77 -21.07
N LYS A 584 -9.60 10.75 -20.56
CA LYS A 584 -10.01 11.68 -19.50
C LYS A 584 -10.25 13.05 -20.10
N GLY A 585 -11.39 13.63 -19.78
CA GLY A 585 -11.76 14.93 -20.29
C GLY A 585 -12.58 15.77 -19.32
N VAL A 586 -12.53 17.08 -19.51
CA VAL A 586 -13.34 18.04 -18.77
C VAL A 586 -14.64 18.25 -19.53
N ILE A 587 -15.78 18.29 -18.84
CA ILE A 587 -17.05 18.64 -19.46
C ILE A 587 -16.97 20.09 -19.93
N GLY A 588 -16.88 20.28 -21.25
CA GLY A 588 -16.82 21.59 -21.90
C GLY A 588 -18.20 22.18 -22.13
N ARG A 589 -19.21 21.33 -22.38
CA ARG A 589 -20.60 21.77 -22.55
C ARG A 589 -21.58 20.66 -22.17
N ILE A 590 -22.68 21.06 -21.52
CA ILE A 590 -23.86 20.23 -21.31
C ILE A 590 -24.95 20.76 -22.25
N LEU A 591 -25.51 19.90 -23.09
CA LEU A 591 -26.55 20.23 -24.06
C LEU A 591 -27.88 19.60 -23.66
N LYS A 592 -28.98 20.21 -24.09
CA LYS A 592 -30.29 19.57 -24.01
C LYS A 592 -30.31 18.33 -24.91
N ASP A 593 -31.06 17.32 -24.50
CA ASP A 593 -31.19 16.06 -25.25
C ASP A 593 -31.62 16.32 -26.71
N GLU A 594 -32.52 17.27 -26.94
CA GLU A 594 -33.01 17.70 -28.26
C GLU A 594 -31.92 18.28 -29.19
N GLU A 595 -30.86 18.84 -28.62
CA GLU A 595 -29.74 19.43 -29.36
C GLU A 595 -28.62 18.42 -29.66
N MET A 596 -28.70 17.23 -29.02
CA MET A 596 -27.73 16.17 -29.23
C MET A 596 -27.90 15.55 -30.63
N PRO A 597 -26.86 14.93 -31.18
CA PRO A 597 -26.99 14.02 -32.30
C PRO A 597 -27.90 12.84 -31.95
N HIS A 598 -28.74 12.42 -32.89
CA HIS A 598 -29.71 11.35 -32.67
C HIS A 598 -29.42 10.16 -33.58
N LEU A 599 -29.71 8.96 -33.08
CA LEU A 599 -29.83 7.76 -33.90
C LEU A 599 -31.08 7.84 -34.80
N PRO A 600 -31.19 6.98 -35.84
CA PRO A 600 -32.35 6.96 -36.73
C PRO A 600 -33.70 6.73 -36.02
N ASP A 601 -33.69 6.12 -34.84
CA ASP A 601 -34.86 5.86 -34.00
C ASP A 601 -35.26 7.07 -33.12
N GLY A 602 -34.57 8.21 -33.24
CA GLY A 602 -34.80 9.41 -32.44
C GLY A 602 -34.17 9.37 -31.05
N THR A 603 -33.29 8.40 -30.74
CA THR A 603 -32.57 8.36 -29.46
C THR A 603 -31.38 9.31 -29.48
N PRO A 604 -31.27 10.28 -28.55
CA PRO A 604 -30.10 11.14 -28.46
C PRO A 604 -28.88 10.37 -27.94
N VAL A 605 -27.69 10.77 -28.38
CA VAL A 605 -26.43 10.26 -27.79
C VAL A 605 -26.17 10.91 -26.43
N ASP A 606 -25.53 10.19 -25.53
CA ASP A 606 -25.22 10.65 -24.16
C ASP A 606 -23.96 11.52 -24.13
N VAL A 607 -22.91 11.12 -24.87
CA VAL A 607 -21.58 11.71 -24.82
C VAL A 607 -21.01 11.87 -26.24
N ILE A 608 -20.34 13.00 -26.51
CA ILE A 608 -19.60 13.22 -27.74
C ILE A 608 -18.11 13.37 -27.41
N LEU A 609 -17.29 12.48 -27.95
CA LEU A 609 -15.84 12.45 -27.78
C LEU A 609 -15.13 12.85 -29.08
N ASN A 610 -13.96 13.47 -28.93
CA ASN A 610 -13.11 13.85 -30.05
C ASN A 610 -12.34 12.63 -30.59
N PRO A 611 -12.47 12.26 -31.87
CA PRO A 611 -11.75 11.11 -32.45
C PRO A 611 -10.23 11.30 -32.48
N MET A 612 -9.74 12.55 -32.52
CA MET A 612 -8.29 12.83 -32.53
C MET A 612 -7.59 12.35 -31.25
N GLY A 613 -8.30 12.32 -30.13
CA GLY A 613 -7.79 11.83 -28.86
C GLY A 613 -7.59 10.31 -28.82
N ILE A 614 -8.08 9.56 -29.80
CA ILE A 614 -7.90 8.10 -29.86
C ILE A 614 -6.65 7.75 -30.66
N ILE A 615 -6.52 8.34 -31.86
CA ILE A 615 -5.45 8.04 -32.82
C ILE A 615 -4.08 8.38 -32.21
N THR A 616 -3.98 9.55 -31.58
CA THR A 616 -2.73 10.03 -30.97
C THR A 616 -2.33 9.28 -29.70
N ARG A 617 -3.30 8.64 -29.02
CA ARG A 617 -3.11 8.01 -27.71
C ARG A 617 -2.99 6.49 -27.76
N MET A 618 -3.24 5.88 -28.91
CA MET A 618 -3.15 4.43 -29.13
C MET A 618 -3.96 3.61 -28.10
N ASN A 619 -5.17 4.08 -27.77
CA ASN A 619 -6.10 3.38 -26.88
C ASN A 619 -7.31 2.85 -27.67
N ILE A 620 -7.02 2.01 -28.67
CA ILE A 620 -8.01 1.45 -29.61
C ILE A 620 -9.03 0.57 -28.88
N GLY A 621 -8.66 0.01 -27.72
CA GLY A 621 -9.57 -0.79 -26.89
C GLY A 621 -10.90 -0.08 -26.59
N GLN A 622 -10.93 1.25 -26.50
CA GLN A 622 -12.18 2.00 -26.25
C GLN A 622 -13.17 1.91 -27.42
N LEU A 623 -12.67 1.82 -28.66
CA LEU A 623 -13.52 1.67 -29.85
C LEU A 623 -14.11 0.26 -29.90
N LEU A 624 -13.34 -0.74 -29.52
CA LEU A 624 -13.82 -2.11 -29.37
C LEU A 624 -14.90 -2.17 -28.28
N GLU A 625 -14.65 -1.58 -27.10
CA GLU A 625 -15.64 -1.46 -26.02
C GLU A 625 -16.93 -0.78 -26.51
N THR A 626 -16.81 0.29 -27.30
CA THR A 626 -17.96 1.00 -27.87
C THR A 626 -18.74 0.11 -28.86
N HIS A 627 -18.07 -0.59 -29.77
CA HIS A 627 -18.74 -1.47 -30.73
C HIS A 627 -19.49 -2.62 -30.04
N PHE A 628 -18.83 -3.35 -29.14
CA PHE A 628 -19.47 -4.46 -28.43
C PHE A 628 -20.55 -3.98 -27.46
N GLY A 629 -20.33 -2.84 -26.79
CA GLY A 629 -21.34 -2.19 -25.95
C GLY A 629 -22.58 -1.75 -26.74
N PHE A 630 -22.40 -1.18 -27.94
CA PHE A 630 -23.51 -0.80 -28.82
C PHE A 630 -24.34 -2.02 -29.24
N VAL A 631 -23.67 -3.10 -29.61
CA VAL A 631 -24.30 -4.38 -29.95
C VAL A 631 -25.12 -4.92 -28.77
N HIS A 632 -24.55 -4.95 -27.56
CA HIS A 632 -25.25 -5.35 -26.34
C HIS A 632 -26.49 -4.49 -26.06
N TRP A 633 -26.34 -3.16 -26.13
CA TRP A 633 -27.42 -2.20 -25.94
C TRP A 633 -28.55 -2.37 -26.97
N PHE A 634 -28.19 -2.48 -28.25
CA PHE A 634 -29.14 -2.63 -29.36
C PHE A 634 -30.02 -3.87 -29.15
N TYR A 635 -29.42 -5.02 -28.84
CA TYR A 635 -30.18 -6.25 -28.62
C TYR A 635 -31.14 -6.16 -27.43
N ASN A 636 -30.69 -5.60 -26.31
CA ASN A 636 -31.53 -5.48 -25.12
C ASN A 636 -32.68 -4.48 -25.32
N LYS A 637 -32.45 -3.42 -26.12
CA LYS A 637 -33.48 -2.43 -26.45
C LYS A 637 -34.56 -3.02 -27.36
N TYR A 638 -34.19 -3.79 -28.37
CA TYR A 638 -35.12 -4.30 -29.38
C TYR A 638 -35.64 -5.72 -29.11
N ARG A 639 -35.13 -6.41 -28.08
CA ARG A 639 -35.56 -7.76 -27.62
C ARG A 639 -35.70 -8.80 -28.75
N ASP A 640 -34.81 -8.76 -29.72
CA ASP A 640 -34.86 -9.69 -30.86
C ASP A 640 -34.41 -11.09 -30.42
N SER A 641 -35.37 -12.00 -30.25
CA SER A 641 -35.16 -13.35 -29.71
C SER A 641 -34.60 -14.36 -30.72
N ASP A 642 -34.65 -14.05 -32.03
CA ASP A 642 -34.34 -14.99 -33.12
C ASP A 642 -32.93 -14.81 -33.74
N PHE A 643 -32.08 -13.99 -33.13
CA PHE A 643 -30.75 -13.73 -33.66
C PHE A 643 -29.76 -14.87 -33.32
N LYS A 644 -29.54 -15.78 -34.27
CA LYS A 644 -28.53 -16.89 -34.17
C LYS A 644 -27.12 -16.43 -33.78
N GLU A 645 -26.79 -15.16 -33.97
CA GLU A 645 -25.47 -14.58 -33.69
C GLU A 645 -25.36 -13.98 -32.27
N LYS A 646 -26.46 -13.81 -31.53
CA LYS A 646 -26.41 -13.37 -30.12
C LYS A 646 -25.51 -14.28 -29.30
N LYS A 647 -25.68 -15.59 -29.45
CA LYS A 647 -24.82 -16.59 -28.79
C LYS A 647 -23.36 -16.44 -29.19
N LYS A 648 -23.05 -16.14 -30.46
CA LYS A 648 -21.68 -15.93 -30.93
C LYS A 648 -21.06 -14.65 -30.35
N ILE A 649 -21.86 -13.60 -30.16
CA ILE A 649 -21.41 -12.33 -29.57
C ILE A 649 -21.23 -12.47 -28.06
N GLU A 650 -22.14 -13.17 -27.37
CA GLU A 650 -21.96 -13.54 -25.97
C GLU A 650 -20.75 -14.45 -25.79
N GLU A 651 -20.57 -15.47 -26.64
CA GLU A 651 -19.37 -16.32 -26.67
C GLU A 651 -18.10 -15.51 -26.95
N PHE A 652 -18.15 -14.52 -27.85
CA PHE A 652 -17.03 -13.64 -28.15
C PHE A 652 -16.72 -12.71 -26.98
N ILE A 653 -17.72 -12.03 -26.41
CA ILE A 653 -17.55 -11.19 -25.23
C ILE A 653 -17.00 -12.02 -24.07
N ASN A 654 -17.54 -13.22 -23.83
CA ASN A 654 -17.04 -14.15 -22.81
C ASN A 654 -15.59 -14.58 -23.07
N LYS A 655 -15.20 -14.78 -24.34
CA LYS A 655 -13.80 -15.08 -24.72
C LYS A 655 -12.83 -13.94 -24.35
N TYR A 656 -13.29 -12.69 -24.36
CA TYR A 656 -12.47 -11.54 -23.96
C TYR A 656 -12.68 -11.10 -22.51
N GLN A 657 -13.75 -11.56 -21.85
CA GLN A 657 -13.91 -11.43 -20.39
C GLN A 657 -12.78 -12.17 -19.67
N THR A 658 -12.36 -13.35 -20.13
CA THR A 658 -11.31 -14.13 -19.47
C THR A 658 -9.91 -13.47 -19.53
N VAL A 659 -9.65 -12.61 -20.50
CA VAL A 659 -8.34 -11.94 -20.70
C VAL A 659 -8.01 -10.93 -19.59
N GLY A 660 -9.03 -10.37 -18.92
CA GLY A 660 -8.85 -9.48 -17.78
C GLY A 660 -9.27 -10.08 -16.43
N SER A 661 -9.61 -11.38 -16.41
CA SER A 661 -9.80 -12.10 -15.15
C SER A 661 -8.50 -12.05 -14.39
N ILE A 662 -8.55 -11.75 -13.08
CA ILE A 662 -7.31 -11.66 -12.33
C ILE A 662 -6.66 -13.05 -12.36
N PHE A 663 -7.41 -14.16 -12.34
CA PHE A 663 -6.89 -15.55 -12.35
C PHE A 663 -6.31 -16.07 -13.69
N GLU A 664 -6.72 -15.57 -14.87
CA GLU A 664 -6.47 -16.29 -16.15
C GLU A 664 -5.67 -15.51 -17.21
N ALA A 665 -5.04 -14.39 -16.84
CA ALA A 665 -4.31 -13.54 -17.78
C ALA A 665 -2.93 -14.07 -18.24
N SER A 666 -2.70 -15.40 -18.27
CA SER A 666 -1.37 -16.00 -18.52
C SER A 666 -1.06 -16.34 -19.98
N GLU A 667 -2.05 -16.33 -20.89
CA GLU A 667 -1.87 -16.81 -22.28
C GLU A 667 -1.93 -15.75 -23.39
N SER A 668 -2.19 -14.47 -23.08
CA SER A 668 -2.37 -13.43 -24.13
C SER A 668 -1.11 -12.66 -24.48
#